data_AF-A0A498LLZ7-F1
#
_entry.id   AF-A0A498LLZ7-F1
#
_cell.length_a   1.000
_cell.length_b   1.000
_cell.length_c   1.000
_cell.angle_alpha   90.00
_cell.angle_beta   90.00
_cell.angle_gamma   90.00
#
_symmetry.space_group_name_H-M   'P 1'
#
loop_
_entity.id
_entity.type
_entity.pdbx_description
1 polymer ?
#
loop_
_entity_poly.entity_id
_entity_poly.type
_entity_poly.pdbx_seq_one_letter_code
_entity_poly.pdbx_strand_id
1 'polypeptide(L)'
;MIPTEDASARKREIEDKLKQEQETLSFIRESLEKSDQLTKGMVSILSSFESRLMQLENSIIPVHKQTENLQRLQENVDRTLSCLDHVISYYHVAKDTDKIIREGPAGRLDEYLACIAKIQKAVEYFQDNNPDSPELNTVKARFEKGKELLEGEFRSLLTRYSKPVPPVLILDAIGGDEDMEVQEDVALDHLPEAALQDIICISAWLVEYGRNQDFMNVYFQVRSSQLDRSIKGLKEHFRKNSATSAIHSPAVQTKRKETPTKKPPKRPGTIRKAQNLLKQYSQHGLDGKKGSNLTPLEGKDDVLDIEIDSYIHCISAFVKLAQSEYALLTEIIPEHHQKKTFDSLIQEALDNLMLEGDNIVSAARRAIMRHDYSAVLTIFPILRHLKQTKPDFDATLQGTAASTKNKLPALITSMETIGAKALEEFADSIKNDPDKEYNMPKDGTVHELTSNAILFLQQLLDFQETAGAMLASQESSSSASSYSSEFSRRLLSTYIYKVLGNLQLNLSNKAKVYEDPALRAIFLHNNYNYILKSLEKSELIQLVAVTHKKVEGSYRELIEQEIQNYQRSWLKVTEHLTERNIPAFQPGTKLKDKERQIIKDKFKGFNDGLEELCKIQQGWAVPDKGQRDAIRQAQKRVVSEAFRAFLQREPSADSFSAVYVINQITQSPALTGSVCTTKVPSLNQNPDFSRRPWCFVRTRPRTIIREECDIPRCAKLDRGTNVSPDSLTVAQSGWQCGQKEERSMKVVGGDFSTVERHPWMAAVFSRSTRAKTFTCGGSLISPCWVLTAAHCFPDGAQTNTNKLSVFLGKNAINETDVQREQEFTVSKLFIHENFDNTDGNFNNDIALLKIHGPDGRCAKESSSVKTICIPEAHQSLSAGTSCEVTGYGREQEGSWYYSQYLKEAKVNLLSHDACSSKEYYGNMITNNMLCAGTPDWSADSCKGDSGGPLVCRVRDRMFLFGVVSWGEGCARSFRPGVYAKVSNYHHWILQKTGLSSLR
;
A
#
# COMPACT_ATOMS: atom_id res chain seq x y z
N MET A 1 118.28 112.32 -83.43
CA MET A 1 118.23 111.38 -84.58
C MET A 1 117.42 110.16 -84.13
N ILE A 2 116.36 109.85 -84.88
CA ILE A 2 115.34 108.83 -84.59
C ILE A 2 115.70 107.54 -85.34
N PRO A 3 115.50 106.35 -84.73
CA PRO A 3 115.21 105.13 -85.48
C PRO A 3 113.81 104.57 -85.15
N THR A 4 113.09 104.24 -86.21
CA THR A 4 111.66 103.90 -86.34
C THR A 4 111.27 102.47 -85.89
N GLU A 5 111.95 101.88 -84.90
CA GLU A 5 111.80 100.46 -84.56
C GLU A 5 110.70 100.10 -83.53
N ASP A 6 110.12 101.06 -82.79
CA ASP A 6 109.26 100.75 -81.62
C ASP A 6 107.73 100.74 -81.87
N ALA A 7 107.25 101.28 -82.99
CA ALA A 7 105.81 101.35 -83.29
C ALA A 7 105.24 100.09 -84.00
N SER A 8 106.09 99.29 -84.64
CA SER A 8 105.64 98.14 -85.45
C SER A 8 105.35 96.88 -84.62
N ALA A 9 105.99 96.70 -83.46
CA ALA A 9 105.83 95.49 -82.65
C ALA A 9 104.49 95.46 -81.88
N ARG A 10 104.09 96.59 -81.26
CA ARG A 10 102.78 96.75 -80.59
C ARG A 10 101.60 96.59 -81.54
N LYS A 11 101.75 97.04 -82.79
CA LYS A 11 100.72 96.88 -83.83
C LYS A 11 100.45 95.40 -84.12
N ARG A 12 101.49 94.57 -84.24
CA ARG A 12 101.34 93.12 -84.43
C ARG A 12 100.66 92.43 -83.25
N GLU A 13 101.01 92.77 -82.01
CA GLU A 13 100.38 92.15 -80.84
C GLU A 13 98.88 92.47 -80.72
N ILE A 14 98.48 93.72 -81.06
CA ILE A 14 97.07 94.11 -81.11
C ILE A 14 96.35 93.43 -82.29
N GLU A 15 97.00 93.31 -83.45
CA GLU A 15 96.45 92.58 -84.61
C GLU A 15 96.24 91.09 -84.31
N ASP A 16 97.18 90.45 -83.61
CA ASP A 16 97.06 89.05 -83.20
C ASP A 16 95.95 88.85 -82.15
N LYS A 17 95.83 89.74 -81.16
CA LYS A 17 94.72 89.72 -80.18
C LYS A 17 93.37 90.00 -80.84
N LEU A 18 93.30 90.95 -81.77
CA LEU A 18 92.08 91.24 -82.52
C LEU A 18 91.65 90.05 -83.37
N LYS A 19 92.61 89.36 -83.98
CA LYS A 19 92.36 88.13 -84.74
C LYS A 19 91.86 87.00 -83.83
N GLN A 20 92.46 86.83 -82.65
CA GLN A 20 92.03 85.83 -81.66
C GLN A 20 90.62 86.11 -81.12
N GLU A 21 90.28 87.38 -80.85
CA GLU A 21 88.94 87.80 -80.46
C GLU A 21 87.93 87.61 -81.60
N GLN A 22 88.30 87.91 -82.85
CA GLN A 22 87.46 87.64 -84.02
C GLN A 22 87.18 86.15 -84.21
N GLU A 23 88.18 85.29 -84.02
CA GLU A 23 88.02 83.83 -84.05
C GLU A 23 87.09 83.35 -82.91
N THR A 24 87.26 83.87 -81.69
CA THR A 24 86.41 83.51 -80.54
C THR A 24 84.96 83.97 -80.74
N LEU A 25 84.76 85.18 -81.27
CA LEU A 25 83.43 85.72 -81.56
C LEU A 25 82.75 84.93 -82.69
N SER A 26 83.52 84.47 -83.69
CA SER A 26 83.02 83.57 -84.73
C SER A 26 82.55 82.23 -84.15
N PHE A 27 83.32 81.64 -83.23
CA PHE A 27 82.96 80.38 -82.57
C PHE A 27 81.72 80.51 -81.67
N ILE A 28 81.58 81.61 -80.93
CA ILE A 28 80.40 81.87 -80.10
C ILE A 28 79.17 82.08 -80.97
N ARG A 29 79.29 82.81 -82.09
CA ARG A 29 78.18 82.97 -83.06
C ARG A 29 77.75 81.62 -83.63
N GLU A 30 78.69 80.79 -84.05
CA GLU A 30 78.39 79.47 -84.61
C GLU A 30 77.76 78.54 -83.55
N SER A 31 78.21 78.62 -82.30
CA SER A 31 77.64 77.85 -81.18
C SER A 31 76.22 78.32 -80.81
N LEU A 32 75.97 79.64 -80.86
CA LEU A 32 74.64 80.21 -80.63
C LEU A 32 73.67 79.81 -81.75
N GLU A 33 74.13 79.80 -83.00
CA GLU A 33 73.34 79.39 -84.16
C GLU A 33 73.02 77.88 -84.12
N LYS A 34 73.97 77.04 -83.68
CA LYS A 34 73.72 75.63 -83.37
C LYS A 34 72.70 75.45 -82.24
N SER A 35 72.78 76.27 -81.18
CA SER A 35 71.83 76.23 -80.06
C SER A 35 70.43 76.67 -80.48
N ASP A 36 70.30 77.70 -81.32
CA ASP A 36 69.03 78.15 -81.89
C ASP A 36 68.42 77.09 -82.82
N GLN A 37 69.24 76.42 -83.65
CA GLN A 37 68.79 75.29 -84.46
C GLN A 37 68.29 74.11 -83.61
N LEU A 38 69.01 73.75 -82.53
CA LEU A 38 68.58 72.71 -81.60
C LEU A 38 67.27 73.09 -80.88
N THR A 39 67.13 74.35 -80.48
CA THR A 39 65.92 74.86 -79.83
C THR A 39 64.73 74.83 -80.79
N LYS A 40 64.92 75.27 -82.04
CA LYS A 40 63.90 75.17 -83.10
C LYS A 40 63.54 73.71 -83.39
N GLY A 41 64.52 72.80 -83.38
CA GLY A 41 64.30 71.36 -83.48
C GLY A 41 63.43 70.84 -82.33
N MET A 42 63.73 71.23 -81.08
CA MET A 42 62.95 70.86 -79.90
C MET A 42 61.50 71.39 -79.98
N VAL A 43 61.30 72.65 -80.37
CA VAL A 43 59.97 73.25 -80.53
C VAL A 43 59.18 72.54 -81.63
N SER A 44 59.82 72.17 -82.74
CA SER A 44 59.18 71.39 -83.81
C SER A 44 58.75 70.00 -83.32
N ILE A 45 59.58 69.33 -82.54
CA ILE A 45 59.25 68.02 -81.94
C ILE A 45 58.08 68.16 -80.96
N LEU A 46 58.10 69.16 -80.08
CA LEU A 46 57.02 69.41 -79.12
C LEU A 46 55.70 69.76 -79.81
N SER A 47 55.74 70.61 -80.84
CA SER A 47 54.55 70.93 -81.65
C SER A 47 54.01 69.70 -82.39
N SER A 48 54.90 68.83 -82.86
CA SER A 48 54.51 67.53 -83.45
C SER A 48 53.84 66.61 -82.42
N PHE A 49 54.38 66.54 -81.20
CA PHE A 49 53.77 65.75 -80.12
C PHE A 49 52.41 66.31 -79.69
N GLU A 50 52.28 67.63 -79.56
CA GLU A 50 51.03 68.30 -79.23
C GLU A 50 49.97 68.06 -80.31
N SER A 51 50.34 68.18 -81.59
CA SER A 51 49.45 67.87 -82.71
C SER A 51 49.01 66.39 -82.71
N ARG A 52 49.94 65.46 -82.44
CA ARG A 52 49.65 64.02 -82.36
C ARG A 52 48.78 63.67 -81.15
N LEU A 53 49.00 64.32 -80.00
CA LEU A 53 48.15 64.16 -78.82
C LEU A 53 46.74 64.67 -79.08
N MET A 54 46.60 65.83 -79.72
CA MET A 54 45.30 66.39 -80.08
C MET A 54 44.57 65.51 -81.10
N GLN A 55 45.27 64.97 -82.10
CA GLN A 55 44.70 63.99 -83.03
C GLN A 55 44.28 62.69 -82.33
N LEU A 56 45.09 62.20 -81.40
CA LEU A 56 44.79 61.01 -80.61
C LEU A 56 43.56 61.25 -79.72
N GLU A 57 43.49 62.37 -79.02
CA GLU A 57 42.39 62.76 -78.16
C GLU A 57 41.07 62.90 -78.94
N ASN A 58 41.12 63.58 -80.10
CA ASN A 58 39.96 63.72 -81.00
C ASN A 58 39.50 62.38 -81.60
N SER A 59 40.40 61.39 -81.71
CA SER A 59 40.07 60.06 -82.22
C SER A 59 39.58 59.12 -81.10
N ILE A 60 40.19 59.18 -79.92
CA ILE A 60 39.95 58.26 -78.80
C ILE A 60 38.71 58.64 -77.98
N ILE A 61 38.47 59.93 -77.71
CA ILE A 61 37.32 60.35 -76.88
C ILE A 61 35.98 59.91 -77.49
N PRO A 62 35.71 60.09 -78.80
CA PRO A 62 34.48 59.59 -79.41
C PRO A 62 34.34 58.07 -79.33
N VAL A 63 35.44 57.33 -79.48
CA VAL A 63 35.46 55.86 -79.37
C VAL A 63 35.15 55.42 -77.93
N HIS A 64 35.73 56.07 -76.91
CA HIS A 64 35.38 55.80 -75.52
C HIS A 64 33.92 56.12 -75.21
N LYS A 65 33.40 57.25 -75.68
CA LYS A 65 31.98 57.61 -75.51
C LYS A 65 31.05 56.60 -76.20
N GLN A 66 31.40 56.13 -77.40
CA GLN A 66 30.65 55.08 -78.09
C GLN A 66 30.74 53.74 -77.34
N THR A 67 31.90 53.40 -76.80
CA THR A 67 32.12 52.17 -76.02
C THR A 67 31.30 52.20 -74.73
N GLU A 68 31.28 53.33 -74.01
CA GLU A 68 30.48 53.53 -72.80
C GLU A 68 28.97 53.42 -73.10
N ASN A 69 28.51 54.03 -74.21
CA ASN A 69 27.12 53.90 -74.65
C ASN A 69 26.75 52.46 -75.02
N LEU A 70 27.66 51.72 -75.67
CA LEU A 70 27.46 50.30 -76.00
C LEU A 70 27.43 49.42 -74.75
N GLN A 71 28.31 49.66 -73.77
CA GLN A 71 28.29 48.97 -72.47
C GLN A 71 26.98 49.22 -71.74
N ARG A 72 26.51 50.48 -71.70
CA ARG A 72 25.20 50.82 -71.10
C ARG A 72 24.03 50.16 -71.83
N LEU A 73 24.09 50.07 -73.16
CA LEU A 73 23.07 49.35 -73.94
C LEU A 73 23.10 47.85 -73.63
N GLN A 74 24.28 47.24 -73.54
CA GLN A 74 24.44 45.84 -73.16
C GLN A 74 23.90 45.59 -71.76
N GLU A 75 24.24 46.41 -70.76
CA GLU A 75 23.69 46.30 -69.41
C GLU A 75 22.15 46.41 -69.40
N ASN A 76 21.57 47.29 -70.21
CA ASN A 76 20.12 47.40 -70.33
C ASN A 76 19.50 46.15 -70.96
N VAL A 77 20.15 45.56 -71.97
CA VAL A 77 19.71 44.31 -72.60
C VAL A 77 19.78 43.17 -71.58
N ASP A 78 20.88 43.04 -70.84
CA ASP A 78 21.07 41.99 -69.83
C ASP A 78 20.05 42.11 -68.69
N ARG A 79 19.77 43.34 -68.23
CA ARG A 79 18.71 43.59 -67.23
C ARG A 79 17.33 43.24 -67.78
N THR A 80 17.06 43.56 -69.05
CA THR A 80 15.76 43.27 -69.67
C THR A 80 15.58 41.77 -69.86
N LEU A 81 16.63 41.05 -70.28
CA LEU A 81 16.64 39.59 -70.36
C LEU A 81 16.42 38.97 -68.98
N SER A 82 17.11 39.45 -67.95
CA SER A 82 16.89 38.98 -66.58
C SER A 82 15.46 39.22 -66.09
N CYS A 83 14.84 40.37 -66.41
CA CYS A 83 13.45 40.64 -66.11
C CYS A 83 12.51 39.70 -66.88
N LEU A 84 12.78 39.46 -68.16
CA LEU A 84 11.98 38.56 -69.00
C LEU A 84 12.06 37.11 -68.50
N ASP A 85 13.27 36.62 -68.18
CA ASP A 85 13.50 35.30 -67.61
C ASP A 85 12.78 35.13 -66.27
N HIS A 86 12.78 36.18 -65.43
CA HIS A 86 12.03 36.19 -64.18
C HIS A 86 10.53 36.03 -64.42
N VAL A 87 9.96 36.78 -65.37
CA VAL A 87 8.53 36.66 -65.73
C VAL A 87 8.21 35.28 -66.32
N ILE A 88 9.00 34.80 -67.27
CA ILE A 88 8.83 33.49 -67.91
C ILE A 88 8.91 32.37 -66.87
N SER A 89 9.73 32.52 -65.82
CA SER A 89 9.85 31.52 -64.76
C SER A 89 8.50 31.20 -64.10
N TYR A 90 7.61 32.18 -63.92
CA TYR A 90 6.27 31.97 -63.34
C TYR A 90 5.36 31.13 -64.24
N TYR A 91 5.48 31.25 -65.56
CA TYR A 91 4.71 30.45 -66.53
C TYR A 91 5.14 28.97 -66.54
N HIS A 92 6.39 28.67 -66.13
CA HIS A 92 6.88 27.30 -66.04
C HIS A 92 6.59 26.61 -64.70
N VAL A 93 6.22 27.37 -63.65
CA VAL A 93 5.99 26.84 -62.29
C VAL A 93 5.02 25.66 -62.29
N ALA A 94 3.89 25.75 -63.00
CA ALA A 94 2.90 24.68 -63.02
C ALA A 94 3.42 23.36 -63.60
N LYS A 95 4.36 23.43 -64.56
CA LYS A 95 4.97 22.25 -65.19
C LYS A 95 6.09 21.69 -64.32
N ASP A 96 6.96 22.55 -63.81
CA ASP A 96 8.12 22.16 -62.99
C ASP A 96 7.70 21.48 -61.67
N THR A 97 6.58 21.93 -61.11
CA THR A 97 6.07 21.46 -59.81
C THR A 97 5.13 20.25 -59.91
N ASP A 98 4.62 19.91 -61.11
CA ASP A 98 3.61 18.85 -61.29
C ASP A 98 4.09 17.49 -60.76
N LYS A 99 5.37 17.16 -60.95
CA LYS A 99 5.94 15.90 -60.47
C LYS A 99 5.89 15.82 -58.94
N ILE A 100 6.40 16.83 -58.25
CA ILE A 100 6.45 16.85 -56.78
C ILE A 100 5.04 16.84 -56.18
N ILE A 101 4.13 17.64 -56.73
CA ILE A 101 2.73 17.67 -56.27
C ILE A 101 2.02 16.32 -56.48
N ARG A 102 2.27 15.62 -57.59
CA ARG A 102 1.68 14.29 -57.83
C ARG A 102 2.19 13.23 -56.87
N GLU A 103 3.48 13.26 -56.55
CA GLU A 103 4.09 12.23 -55.71
C GLU A 103 3.88 12.47 -54.20
N GLY A 104 3.51 13.69 -53.79
CA GLY A 104 3.08 14.02 -52.44
C GLY A 104 4.22 14.28 -51.43
N PRO A 105 3.87 14.78 -50.22
CA PRO A 105 4.83 15.25 -49.22
C PRO A 105 5.53 14.15 -48.40
N ALA A 106 5.03 12.90 -48.44
CA ALA A 106 5.50 11.82 -47.57
C ALA A 106 7.02 11.58 -47.69
N GLY A 107 7.74 11.74 -46.57
CA GLY A 107 9.19 11.53 -46.48
C GLY A 107 10.07 12.61 -47.11
N ARG A 108 9.49 13.74 -47.54
CA ARG A 108 10.19 14.88 -48.18
C ARG A 108 9.46 16.21 -47.96
N LEU A 109 9.05 16.46 -46.72
CA LEU A 109 8.21 17.61 -46.39
C LEU A 109 8.86 18.94 -46.81
N ASP A 110 10.15 19.15 -46.53
CA ASP A 110 10.85 20.41 -46.86
C ASP A 110 10.86 20.71 -48.36
N GLU A 111 11.19 19.70 -49.19
CA GLU A 111 11.18 19.82 -50.65
C GLU A 111 9.76 20.15 -51.15
N TYR A 112 8.76 19.52 -50.55
CA TYR A 112 7.36 19.72 -50.90
C TYR A 112 6.84 21.11 -50.50
N LEU A 113 7.19 21.60 -49.31
CA LEU A 113 6.85 22.95 -48.85
C LEU A 113 7.54 24.03 -49.71
N ALA A 114 8.80 23.83 -50.08
CA ALA A 114 9.51 24.72 -51.00
C ALA A 114 8.83 24.76 -52.40
N CYS A 115 8.39 23.59 -52.87
CA CYS A 115 7.63 23.47 -54.11
C CYS A 115 6.30 24.24 -54.03
N ILE A 116 5.54 24.08 -52.94
CA ILE A 116 4.28 24.81 -52.74
C ILE A 116 4.50 26.32 -52.60
N ALA A 117 5.55 26.76 -51.91
CA ALA A 117 5.90 28.18 -51.81
C ALA A 117 6.22 28.79 -53.18
N LYS A 118 6.85 28.04 -54.09
CA LYS A 118 7.08 28.46 -55.49
C LYS A 118 5.76 28.63 -56.24
N ILE A 119 4.77 27.75 -56.01
CA ILE A 119 3.42 27.86 -56.58
C ILE A 119 2.70 29.08 -56.01
N GLN A 120 2.75 29.31 -54.69
CA GLN A 120 2.13 30.46 -54.03
C GLN A 120 2.65 31.79 -54.58
N LYS A 121 3.97 31.93 -54.74
CA LYS A 121 4.57 33.12 -55.38
C LYS A 121 4.07 33.35 -56.80
N ALA A 122 3.84 32.28 -57.56
CA ALA A 122 3.26 32.39 -58.90
C ALA A 122 1.77 32.81 -58.85
N VAL A 123 1.02 32.32 -57.86
CA VAL A 123 -0.37 32.74 -57.63
C VAL A 123 -0.43 34.24 -57.32
N GLU A 124 0.40 34.73 -56.39
CA GLU A 124 0.52 36.15 -56.05
C GLU A 124 0.91 37.00 -57.26
N TYR A 125 1.95 36.59 -57.99
CA TYR A 125 2.38 37.27 -59.21
C TYR A 125 1.25 37.42 -60.23
N PHE A 126 0.54 36.33 -60.55
CA PHE A 126 -0.54 36.38 -61.52
C PHE A 126 -1.78 37.09 -60.98
N GLN A 127 -2.07 37.06 -59.68
CA GLN A 127 -3.15 37.86 -59.09
C GLN A 127 -2.91 39.35 -59.23
N ASP A 128 -1.69 39.80 -58.97
CA ASP A 128 -1.34 41.23 -58.98
C ASP A 128 -1.18 41.78 -60.40
N ASN A 129 -0.70 40.95 -61.34
CA ASN A 129 -0.35 41.40 -62.69
C ASN A 129 -1.36 40.98 -63.77
N ASN A 130 -2.01 39.81 -63.67
CA ASN A 130 -2.89 39.23 -64.70
C ASN A 130 -4.05 38.39 -64.10
N PRO A 131 -5.03 39.01 -63.41
CA PRO A 131 -6.01 38.31 -62.57
C PRO A 131 -6.99 37.39 -63.32
N ASP A 132 -7.24 37.63 -64.62
CA ASP A 132 -8.18 36.84 -65.43
C ASP A 132 -7.50 35.76 -66.31
N SER A 133 -6.23 35.46 -66.03
CA SER A 133 -5.43 34.53 -66.84
C SER A 133 -5.77 33.04 -66.58
N PRO A 134 -5.72 32.16 -67.62
CA PRO A 134 -5.87 30.71 -67.43
C PRO A 134 -4.70 30.09 -66.65
N GLU A 135 -3.52 30.72 -66.70
CA GLU A 135 -2.35 30.34 -65.91
C GLU A 135 -2.64 30.47 -64.41
N LEU A 136 -3.28 31.56 -63.98
CA LEU A 136 -3.68 31.76 -62.59
C LEU A 136 -4.59 30.63 -62.10
N ASN A 137 -5.60 30.27 -62.89
CA ASN A 137 -6.51 29.17 -62.55
C ASN A 137 -5.76 27.84 -62.42
N THR A 138 -4.77 27.61 -63.27
CA THR A 138 -3.93 26.40 -63.23
C THR A 138 -3.08 26.35 -61.97
N VAL A 139 -2.33 27.42 -61.65
CA VAL A 139 -1.49 27.45 -60.44
C VAL A 139 -2.31 27.43 -59.15
N LYS A 140 -3.49 28.09 -59.12
CA LYS A 140 -4.43 27.99 -57.98
C LYS A 140 -4.92 26.56 -57.77
N ALA A 141 -5.34 25.87 -58.84
CA ALA A 141 -5.78 24.47 -58.74
C ALA A 141 -4.65 23.55 -58.23
N ARG A 142 -3.39 23.80 -58.63
CA ARG A 142 -2.23 23.06 -58.13
C ARG A 142 -1.92 23.36 -56.68
N PHE A 143 -2.01 24.62 -56.27
CA PHE A 143 -1.83 25.03 -54.88
C PHE A 143 -2.86 24.35 -53.98
N GLU A 144 -4.13 24.40 -54.37
CA GLU A 144 -5.22 23.74 -53.65
C GLU A 144 -5.05 22.22 -53.60
N LYS A 145 -4.58 21.59 -54.68
CA LYS A 145 -4.26 20.16 -54.66
C LYS A 145 -3.10 19.85 -53.71
N GLY A 146 -2.09 20.70 -53.70
CA GLY A 146 -0.92 20.58 -52.85
C GLY A 146 -1.29 20.61 -51.37
N LYS A 147 -2.19 21.53 -51.01
CA LYS A 147 -2.78 21.68 -49.68
C LYS A 147 -3.60 20.47 -49.23
N GLU A 148 -4.48 19.94 -50.08
CA GLU A 148 -5.23 18.71 -49.76
C GLU A 148 -4.30 17.53 -49.41
N LEU A 149 -3.15 17.44 -50.10
CA LEU A 149 -2.15 16.40 -49.84
C LEU A 149 -1.39 16.64 -48.53
N LEU A 150 -1.16 17.89 -48.12
CA LEU A 150 -0.59 18.21 -46.80
C LEU A 150 -1.57 17.87 -45.68
N GLU A 151 -2.86 18.19 -45.82
CA GLU A 151 -3.90 17.78 -44.87
C GLU A 151 -4.00 16.24 -44.78
N GLY A 152 -3.87 15.56 -45.92
CA GLY A 152 -3.79 14.10 -45.99
C GLY A 152 -2.57 13.53 -45.27
N GLU A 153 -1.41 14.15 -45.43
CA GLU A 153 -0.17 13.71 -44.77
C GLU A 153 -0.20 13.95 -43.27
N PHE A 154 -0.71 15.10 -42.81
CA PHE A 154 -0.95 15.37 -41.39
C PHE A 154 -1.78 14.25 -40.73
N ARG A 155 -2.89 13.87 -41.37
CA ARG A 155 -3.73 12.75 -40.92
C ARG A 155 -2.96 11.43 -40.94
N SER A 156 -2.20 11.17 -42.00
CA SER A 156 -1.42 9.94 -42.20
C SER A 156 -0.37 9.76 -41.11
N LEU A 157 0.42 10.79 -40.82
CA LEU A 157 1.46 10.81 -39.79
C LEU A 157 0.85 10.58 -38.40
N LEU A 158 -0.19 11.35 -38.05
CA LEU A 158 -0.88 11.18 -36.77
C LEU A 158 -1.44 9.77 -36.60
N THR A 159 -2.15 9.25 -37.60
CA THR A 159 -2.78 7.92 -37.52
C THR A 159 -1.74 6.80 -37.46
N ARG A 160 -0.61 6.95 -38.15
CA ARG A 160 0.45 5.94 -38.22
C ARG A 160 1.23 5.83 -36.91
N TYR A 161 1.53 6.96 -36.29
CA TYR A 161 2.42 7.02 -35.14
C TYR A 161 1.71 7.12 -33.80
N SER A 162 0.48 7.62 -33.74
CA SER A 162 -0.29 7.65 -32.49
C SER A 162 -0.70 6.23 -32.07
N LYS A 163 -0.08 5.72 -31.00
CA LYS A 163 -0.36 4.39 -30.44
C LYS A 163 -0.86 4.52 -28.99
N PRO A 164 -1.66 3.57 -28.49
CA PRO A 164 -2.06 3.58 -27.09
C PRO A 164 -0.84 3.37 -26.22
N VAL A 165 -0.78 4.06 -25.09
CA VAL A 165 0.30 3.92 -24.10
C VAL A 165 0.17 2.54 -23.42
N PRO A 166 1.25 1.74 -23.34
CA PRO A 166 1.24 0.46 -22.66
C PRO A 166 0.89 0.59 -21.15
N PRO A 167 0.12 -0.35 -20.57
CA PRO A 167 -0.26 -0.32 -19.15
C PRO A 167 0.90 -0.16 -18.17
N VAL A 168 2.04 -0.82 -18.42
CA VAL A 168 3.22 -0.76 -17.54
C VAL A 168 3.79 0.66 -17.47
N LEU A 169 3.92 1.34 -18.62
CA LEU A 169 4.41 2.72 -18.65
C LEU A 169 3.44 3.70 -17.98
N ILE A 170 2.13 3.43 -18.07
CA ILE A 170 1.13 4.23 -17.34
C ILE A 170 1.31 4.05 -15.83
N LEU A 171 1.52 2.82 -15.36
CA LEU A 171 1.75 2.53 -13.94
C LEU A 171 3.05 3.16 -13.44
N ASP A 172 4.12 3.11 -14.24
CA ASP A 172 5.39 3.78 -13.93
C ASP A 172 5.22 5.32 -13.81
N ALA A 173 4.39 5.91 -14.68
CA ALA A 173 4.08 7.34 -14.65
C ALA A 173 3.15 7.77 -13.50
N ILE A 174 2.32 6.86 -12.98
CA ILE A 174 1.50 7.08 -11.78
C ILE A 174 2.33 6.91 -10.50
N GLY A 175 3.26 5.95 -10.48
CA GLY A 175 4.08 5.61 -9.32
C GLY A 175 5.20 6.61 -9.00
N GLY A 176 5.36 7.68 -9.77
CA GLY A 176 6.39 8.71 -9.56
C GLY A 176 6.10 9.75 -8.47
N ASP A 177 4.90 9.78 -7.90
CA ASP A 177 4.47 10.87 -7.00
C ASP A 177 4.69 10.60 -5.49
N GLU A 178 5.14 9.42 -5.09
CA GLU A 178 5.44 9.13 -3.68
C GLU A 178 6.88 8.57 -3.55
N ASP A 179 7.77 9.38 -2.96
CA ASP A 179 9.14 9.08 -2.47
C ASP A 179 10.38 9.56 -3.25
N MET A 180 10.27 10.43 -4.26
CA MET A 180 11.47 10.99 -4.90
C MET A 180 11.38 12.48 -5.25
N GLU A 181 12.00 13.33 -4.42
CA GLU A 181 12.26 14.75 -4.76
C GLU A 181 13.27 14.96 -5.91
N VAL A 182 13.73 13.90 -6.58
CA VAL A 182 14.45 14.00 -7.86
C VAL A 182 14.20 12.73 -8.68
N GLN A 183 12.98 12.53 -9.17
CA GLN A 183 12.73 11.62 -10.28
C GLN A 183 12.42 12.49 -11.50
N GLU A 184 13.17 12.30 -12.58
CA GLU A 184 12.79 12.87 -13.88
C GLU A 184 11.35 12.41 -14.16
N ASP A 185 10.43 13.35 -14.37
CA ASP A 185 9.07 13.05 -14.83
C ASP A 185 9.19 12.03 -15.96
N VAL A 186 8.56 10.87 -15.81
CA VAL A 186 8.55 9.84 -16.86
C VAL A 186 7.82 10.43 -18.06
N ALA A 187 8.59 10.98 -19.01
CA ALA A 187 8.06 11.58 -20.22
C ALA A 187 7.39 10.50 -21.07
N LEU A 188 6.08 10.67 -21.30
CA LEU A 188 5.33 9.78 -22.18
C LEU A 188 5.46 10.27 -23.62
N ASP A 189 6.41 9.69 -24.34
CA ASP A 189 6.65 10.00 -25.75
C ASP A 189 5.52 9.44 -26.63
N HIS A 190 4.63 10.32 -27.07
CA HIS A 190 3.45 9.96 -27.88
C HIS A 190 3.74 9.75 -29.37
N LEU A 191 4.77 10.42 -29.88
CA LEU A 191 5.15 10.46 -31.29
C LEU A 191 6.68 10.44 -31.40
N PRO A 192 7.26 9.76 -32.40
CA PRO A 192 8.69 9.88 -32.69
C PRO A 192 9.05 11.32 -33.07
N GLU A 193 10.20 11.82 -32.58
CA GLU A 193 10.67 13.19 -32.79
C GLU A 193 10.59 13.65 -34.26
N ALA A 194 11.07 12.82 -35.20
CA ALA A 194 11.02 13.15 -36.63
C ALA A 194 9.60 13.35 -37.16
N ALA A 195 8.64 12.55 -36.70
CA ALA A 195 7.24 12.69 -37.11
C ALA A 195 6.56 13.88 -36.42
N LEU A 196 6.95 14.19 -35.18
CA LEU A 196 6.47 15.35 -34.44
C LEU A 196 6.88 16.65 -35.15
N GLN A 197 8.15 16.77 -35.55
CA GLN A 197 8.63 17.94 -36.30
C GLN A 197 7.86 18.12 -37.63
N ASP A 198 7.66 17.04 -38.39
CA ASP A 198 6.86 17.11 -39.63
C ASP A 198 5.42 17.57 -39.35
N ILE A 199 4.79 17.04 -38.29
CA ILE A 199 3.42 17.42 -37.90
C ILE A 199 3.34 18.89 -37.47
N ILE A 200 4.32 19.39 -36.71
CA ILE A 200 4.40 20.80 -36.29
C ILE A 200 4.54 21.69 -37.53
N CYS A 201 5.44 21.36 -38.45
CA CYS A 201 5.63 22.11 -39.69
C CYS A 201 4.37 22.15 -40.55
N ILE A 202 3.69 21.00 -40.74
CA ILE A 202 2.44 20.94 -41.50
C ILE A 202 1.33 21.73 -40.78
N SER A 203 1.22 21.60 -39.46
CA SER A 203 0.24 22.35 -38.66
C SER A 203 0.42 23.86 -38.82
N ALA A 204 1.63 24.37 -38.61
CA ALA A 204 1.95 25.78 -38.78
C ALA A 204 1.60 26.28 -40.20
N TRP A 205 1.92 25.49 -41.22
CA TRP A 205 1.58 25.82 -42.61
C TRP A 205 0.06 25.84 -42.85
N LEU A 206 -0.68 24.86 -42.32
CA LEU A 206 -2.15 24.79 -42.43
C LEU A 206 -2.87 25.89 -41.64
N VAL A 207 -2.25 26.47 -40.61
CA VAL A 207 -2.83 27.61 -39.88
C VAL A 207 -2.83 28.87 -40.74
N GLU A 208 -1.76 29.07 -41.50
CA GLU A 208 -1.59 30.26 -42.34
C GLU A 208 -2.32 30.12 -43.69
N TYR A 209 -2.23 28.95 -44.32
CA TYR A 209 -2.71 28.71 -45.69
C TYR A 209 -3.92 27.74 -45.76
N GLY A 210 -4.44 27.25 -44.62
CA GLY A 210 -5.58 26.33 -44.52
C GLY A 210 -6.91 26.88 -45.02
N ARG A 211 -7.84 26.00 -45.42
CA ARG A 211 -9.19 26.40 -45.89
C ARG A 211 -10.11 26.57 -44.69
N ASN A 212 -9.87 25.79 -43.65
CA ASN A 212 -10.63 25.68 -42.43
C ASN A 212 -9.75 25.06 -41.33
N GLN A 213 -10.25 25.05 -40.09
CA GLN A 213 -9.54 24.50 -38.93
C GLN A 213 -9.79 22.99 -38.77
N ASP A 214 -10.15 22.29 -39.85
CA ASP A 214 -10.59 20.89 -39.80
C ASP A 214 -9.47 19.93 -39.42
N PHE A 215 -8.21 20.26 -39.71
CA PHE A 215 -7.07 19.45 -39.29
C PHE A 215 -6.98 19.35 -37.75
N MET A 216 -7.43 20.36 -37.01
CA MET A 216 -7.51 20.31 -35.55
C MET A 216 -8.57 19.29 -35.10
N ASN A 217 -9.67 19.13 -35.85
CA ASN A 217 -10.65 18.08 -35.61
C ASN A 217 -10.05 16.70 -35.82
N VAL A 218 -9.25 16.54 -36.88
CA VAL A 218 -8.51 15.30 -37.14
C VAL A 218 -7.56 14.98 -35.99
N TYR A 219 -6.82 15.98 -35.51
CA TYR A 219 -5.90 15.84 -34.40
C TYR A 219 -6.60 15.30 -33.16
N PHE A 220 -7.62 15.99 -32.64
CA PHE A 220 -8.26 15.54 -31.40
C PHE A 220 -8.99 14.22 -31.57
N GLN A 221 -9.56 13.91 -32.75
CA GLN A 221 -10.24 12.62 -32.99
C GLN A 221 -9.27 11.45 -32.90
N VAL A 222 -8.09 11.57 -33.53
CA VAL A 222 -7.07 10.52 -33.49
C VAL A 222 -6.55 10.37 -32.06
N ARG A 223 -6.16 11.48 -31.42
CA ARG A 223 -5.60 11.45 -30.05
C ARG A 223 -6.63 10.96 -29.00
N SER A 224 -7.88 11.41 -29.07
CA SER A 224 -9.00 10.94 -28.22
C SER A 224 -9.12 9.42 -28.22
N SER A 225 -9.10 8.81 -29.42
CA SER A 225 -9.21 7.35 -29.55
C SER A 225 -8.04 6.63 -28.89
N GLN A 226 -6.83 7.19 -28.97
CA GLN A 226 -5.65 6.58 -28.37
C GLN A 226 -5.61 6.75 -26.84
N LEU A 227 -6.04 7.90 -26.33
CA LEU A 227 -6.21 8.14 -24.89
C LEU A 227 -7.20 7.15 -24.26
N ASP A 228 -8.40 7.03 -24.85
CA ASP A 228 -9.43 6.08 -24.38
C ASP A 228 -8.95 4.63 -24.45
N ARG A 229 -8.28 4.22 -25.54
CA ARG A 229 -7.70 2.88 -25.67
C ARG A 229 -6.60 2.60 -24.65
N SER A 230 -5.84 3.60 -24.24
CA SER A 230 -4.78 3.46 -23.24
C SER A 230 -5.39 3.14 -21.86
N ILE A 231 -6.43 3.88 -21.46
CA ILE A 231 -7.15 3.66 -20.21
C ILE A 231 -7.87 2.31 -20.22
N LYS A 232 -8.56 1.95 -21.32
CA LYS A 232 -9.19 0.63 -21.47
C LYS A 232 -8.16 -0.50 -21.45
N GLY A 233 -6.98 -0.28 -22.03
CA GLY A 233 -5.86 -1.21 -22.00
C GLY A 233 -5.34 -1.46 -20.59
N LEU A 234 -5.25 -0.42 -19.76
CA LEU A 234 -4.89 -0.52 -18.35
C LEU A 234 -5.91 -1.34 -17.56
N LYS A 235 -7.22 -1.06 -17.73
CA LYS A 235 -8.29 -1.84 -17.11
C LYS A 235 -8.20 -3.33 -17.46
N GLU A 236 -8.02 -3.66 -18.73
CA GLU A 236 -7.90 -5.05 -19.18
C GLU A 236 -6.61 -5.72 -18.66
N HIS A 237 -5.54 -4.96 -18.44
CA HIS A 237 -4.31 -5.46 -17.83
C HIS A 237 -4.53 -5.94 -16.40
N PHE A 238 -5.23 -5.16 -15.56
CA PHE A 238 -5.64 -5.60 -14.22
C PHE A 238 -6.52 -6.86 -14.30
N ARG A 239 -7.49 -6.89 -15.21
CA ARG A 239 -8.36 -8.06 -15.39
C ARG A 239 -7.62 -9.33 -15.83
N LYS A 240 -6.61 -9.20 -16.69
CA LYS A 240 -5.80 -10.32 -17.21
C LYS A 240 -4.80 -10.86 -16.22
N ASN A 241 -4.11 -9.98 -15.48
CA ASN A 241 -3.15 -10.42 -14.47
C ASN A 241 -3.82 -11.22 -13.35
N SER A 242 -5.08 -10.89 -13.05
CA SER A 242 -5.92 -11.68 -12.14
C SER A 242 -6.39 -13.01 -12.75
N ALA A 243 -6.60 -13.08 -14.07
CA ALA A 243 -6.99 -14.31 -14.76
C ALA A 243 -5.82 -15.30 -14.94
N THR A 244 -4.57 -14.82 -15.01
CA THR A 244 -3.36 -15.66 -15.15
C THR A 244 -2.95 -16.40 -13.86
N SER A 245 -3.58 -16.11 -12.72
CA SER A 245 -3.53 -16.98 -11.54
C SER A 245 -4.30 -18.30 -11.75
N ALA A 246 -5.07 -18.41 -12.84
CA ALA A 246 -5.62 -19.65 -13.35
C ALA A 246 -5.07 -19.95 -14.76
N ILE A 247 -4.20 -20.97 -14.85
CA ILE A 247 -3.70 -21.64 -16.07
C ILE A 247 -2.38 -21.08 -16.67
N HIS A 248 -1.30 -21.76 -16.27
CA HIS A 248 -0.03 -22.05 -16.97
C HIS A 248 1.03 -20.95 -17.20
N SER A 249 2.23 -21.31 -16.72
CA SER A 249 3.55 -20.76 -17.05
C SER A 249 3.84 -20.75 -18.57
N PRO A 250 4.55 -19.72 -19.10
CA PRO A 250 5.01 -19.75 -20.48
C PRO A 250 6.32 -20.55 -20.56
N ALA A 251 6.23 -21.79 -21.05
CA ALA A 251 7.38 -22.47 -21.62
C ALA A 251 7.63 -21.95 -23.05
N VAL A 252 8.88 -21.55 -23.27
CA VAL A 252 9.54 -21.15 -24.52
C VAL A 252 9.00 -21.91 -25.74
N GLN A 253 8.44 -21.18 -26.71
CA GLN A 253 8.08 -21.72 -28.02
C GLN A 253 9.33 -21.85 -28.91
N THR A 254 9.72 -23.10 -29.22
CA THR A 254 10.48 -23.40 -30.44
C THR A 254 9.60 -24.19 -31.40
N LYS A 255 9.65 -23.76 -32.67
CA LYS A 255 8.82 -24.19 -33.81
C LYS A 255 8.96 -25.68 -34.17
N ARG A 256 7.85 -26.36 -34.48
CA ARG A 256 7.61 -27.27 -35.65
C ARG A 256 6.21 -27.92 -35.54
N LYS A 257 5.27 -27.61 -36.45
CA LYS A 257 4.92 -28.25 -37.74
C LYS A 257 3.95 -29.45 -37.61
N GLU A 258 2.85 -29.34 -38.34
CA GLU A 258 1.62 -30.16 -38.36
C GLU A 258 1.80 -31.65 -38.71
N THR A 259 0.98 -32.54 -38.14
CA THR A 259 -0.11 -33.33 -38.81
C THR A 259 -0.63 -34.50 -37.92
N PRO A 260 -1.85 -35.04 -38.17
CA PRO A 260 -2.68 -35.71 -37.16
C PRO A 260 -2.63 -37.25 -37.26
N THR A 261 -2.94 -37.99 -36.18
CA THR A 261 -3.74 -39.24 -36.25
C THR A 261 -4.00 -39.94 -34.89
N LYS A 262 -5.25 -40.44 -34.76
CA LYS A 262 -5.73 -41.68 -34.11
C LYS A 262 -5.89 -41.80 -32.57
N LYS A 263 -7.16 -41.91 -32.16
CA LYS A 263 -7.70 -42.66 -30.99
C LYS A 263 -7.78 -44.18 -31.31
N PRO A 264 -8.28 -45.08 -30.41
CA PRO A 264 -7.91 -45.47 -29.03
C PRO A 264 -7.71 -47.04 -28.95
N PRO A 265 -7.66 -47.73 -27.78
CA PRO A 265 -8.91 -48.23 -27.12
C PRO A 265 -8.87 -48.36 -25.57
N LYS A 266 -9.93 -48.97 -25.02
CA LYS A 266 -10.55 -48.86 -23.68
C LYS A 266 -10.32 -50.09 -22.74
N ARG A 267 -10.34 -49.80 -21.41
CA ARG A 267 -11.01 -50.51 -20.26
C ARG A 267 -10.48 -51.89 -19.77
N PRO A 268 -10.88 -52.44 -18.57
CA PRO A 268 -11.91 -52.02 -17.57
C PRO A 268 -11.49 -52.05 -16.06
N GLY A 269 -12.17 -51.32 -15.15
CA GLY A 269 -13.04 -51.85 -14.05
C GLY A 269 -12.27 -52.08 -12.72
N THR A 270 -12.70 -51.77 -11.48
CA THR A 270 -14.03 -51.59 -10.88
C THR A 270 -13.89 -51.06 -9.42
N ILE A 271 -14.99 -50.55 -8.82
CA ILE A 271 -15.27 -50.29 -7.37
C ILE A 271 -14.74 -48.93 -6.86
N ARG A 272 -15.50 -47.83 -6.68
CA ARG A 272 -16.88 -47.59 -6.18
C ARG A 272 -17.18 -48.23 -4.80
N LYS A 273 -16.53 -47.72 -3.75
CA LYS A 273 -17.00 -47.73 -2.33
C LYS A 273 -15.96 -47.05 -1.42
N ALA A 274 -16.12 -45.74 -1.14
CA ALA A 274 -15.62 -45.06 0.09
C ALA A 274 -15.97 -43.56 0.14
N GLN A 275 -17.15 -43.15 -0.34
CA GLN A 275 -17.66 -41.79 -0.17
C GLN A 275 -19.13 -41.82 0.25
N ASN A 276 -19.44 -42.59 1.31
CA ASN A 276 -20.79 -42.65 1.89
C ASN A 276 -20.82 -42.98 3.39
N LEU A 277 -19.80 -42.60 4.16
CA LEU A 277 -19.83 -42.69 5.63
C LEU A 277 -19.09 -41.50 6.25
N LEU A 278 -19.78 -40.35 6.32
CA LEU A 278 -19.66 -39.29 7.34
C LEU A 278 -20.61 -38.11 7.03
N LYS A 279 -21.84 -38.44 6.61
CA LYS A 279 -22.99 -37.52 6.60
C LYS A 279 -24.21 -38.24 7.16
N GLN A 280 -24.12 -38.63 8.43
CA GLN A 280 -25.26 -39.03 9.25
C GLN A 280 -24.87 -38.76 10.71
N TYR A 281 -25.08 -37.52 11.16
CA TYR A 281 -25.56 -37.14 12.51
C TYR A 281 -25.58 -35.61 12.56
N SER A 282 -26.68 -35.03 12.08
CA SER A 282 -27.37 -33.86 12.65
C SER A 282 -28.27 -33.26 11.58
N GLN A 283 -29.43 -33.88 11.37
CA GLN A 283 -30.62 -33.21 10.84
C GLN A 283 -31.84 -34.09 11.14
N HIS A 284 -32.57 -33.70 12.18
CA HIS A 284 -33.98 -33.98 12.33
C HIS A 284 -34.67 -32.68 12.78
N GLY A 285 -35.49 -32.11 11.88
CA GLY A 285 -36.49 -31.05 12.10
C GLY A 285 -35.92 -29.63 12.24
N LEU A 286 -36.35 -28.58 11.53
CA LEU A 286 -37.59 -28.34 10.78
C LEU A 286 -37.35 -27.29 9.68
N ASP A 287 -38.14 -27.40 8.61
CA ASP A 287 -38.24 -26.46 7.48
C ASP A 287 -38.64 -25.03 7.88
N GLY A 288 -38.05 -24.02 7.21
CA GLY A 288 -38.47 -22.62 7.31
C GLY A 288 -37.64 -21.65 6.47
N LYS A 289 -38.09 -21.40 5.23
CA LYS A 289 -37.84 -20.28 4.30
C LYS A 289 -36.67 -19.29 4.56
N LYS A 290 -35.81 -19.18 3.52
CA LYS A 290 -35.04 -18.01 3.04
C LYS A 290 -34.92 -16.82 4.00
N GLY A 291 -33.79 -16.74 4.69
CA GLY A 291 -33.22 -15.54 5.31
C GLY A 291 -31.79 -15.34 4.80
N SER A 292 -31.38 -14.08 4.67
CA SER A 292 -30.10 -13.58 4.16
C SER A 292 -28.86 -14.31 4.70
N ASN A 293 -28.13 -14.99 3.82
CA ASN A 293 -26.81 -15.53 4.13
C ASN A 293 -25.74 -14.46 3.90
N LEU A 294 -25.25 -13.82 4.97
CA LEU A 294 -23.88 -13.31 5.01
C LEU A 294 -23.02 -14.40 5.63
N THR A 295 -22.46 -15.23 4.76
CA THR A 295 -21.34 -16.14 5.07
C THR A 295 -20.18 -15.68 4.18
N PRO A 296 -18.93 -15.67 4.65
CA PRO A 296 -17.80 -15.26 3.82
C PRO A 296 -17.72 -16.20 2.62
N LEU A 297 -17.92 -15.67 1.42
CA LEU A 297 -17.73 -16.39 0.16
C LEU A 297 -16.30 -16.10 -0.28
N GLU A 298 -15.37 -16.96 0.12
CA GLU A 298 -13.92 -16.97 -0.21
C GLU A 298 -13.65 -17.09 -1.73
N GLY A 299 -14.07 -16.10 -2.51
CA GLY A 299 -13.84 -16.03 -3.95
C GLY A 299 -14.65 -14.97 -4.70
N LYS A 300 -15.49 -14.20 -3.99
CA LYS A 300 -16.11 -12.97 -4.55
C LYS A 300 -15.35 -11.70 -4.17
N ASP A 301 -14.75 -11.67 -2.98
CA ASP A 301 -14.07 -10.47 -2.47
C ASP A 301 -12.84 -10.11 -3.33
N ASP A 302 -12.03 -11.09 -3.75
CA ASP A 302 -10.88 -10.87 -4.63
C ASP A 302 -11.26 -10.16 -5.95
N VAL A 303 -12.39 -10.54 -6.56
CA VAL A 303 -12.82 -9.97 -7.87
C VAL A 303 -13.30 -8.53 -7.72
N LEU A 304 -13.98 -8.21 -6.62
CA LEU A 304 -14.45 -6.86 -6.32
C LEU A 304 -13.26 -5.93 -5.99
N ASP A 305 -12.28 -6.40 -5.23
CA ASP A 305 -11.09 -5.62 -4.89
C ASP A 305 -10.27 -5.29 -6.15
N ILE A 306 -10.14 -6.23 -7.10
CA ILE A 306 -9.51 -5.98 -8.41
C ILE A 306 -10.25 -4.91 -9.23
N GLU A 307 -11.59 -4.94 -9.24
CA GLU A 307 -12.39 -3.95 -9.97
C GLU A 307 -12.24 -2.54 -9.36
N ILE A 308 -12.17 -2.45 -8.03
CA ILE A 308 -11.95 -1.20 -7.29
C ILE A 308 -10.55 -0.64 -7.58
N ASP A 309 -9.52 -1.47 -7.43
CA ASP A 309 -8.13 -1.07 -7.69
C ASP A 309 -7.94 -0.65 -9.15
N SER A 310 -8.51 -1.41 -10.08
CA SER A 310 -8.48 -1.06 -11.50
C SER A 310 -9.09 0.31 -11.77
N TYR A 311 -10.23 0.64 -11.15
CA TYR A 311 -10.90 1.91 -11.36
C TYR A 311 -10.10 3.08 -10.77
N ILE A 312 -9.53 2.90 -9.57
CA ILE A 312 -8.65 3.87 -8.92
C ILE A 312 -7.47 4.22 -9.84
N HIS A 313 -6.76 3.22 -10.36
CA HIS A 313 -5.64 3.45 -11.27
C HIS A 313 -6.05 4.10 -12.60
N CYS A 314 -7.27 3.82 -13.11
CA CYS A 314 -7.78 4.46 -14.32
C CYS A 314 -8.06 5.96 -14.13
N ILE A 315 -8.46 6.39 -12.92
CA ILE A 315 -8.62 7.81 -12.58
C ILE A 315 -7.27 8.51 -12.57
N SER A 316 -6.26 7.96 -11.89
CA SER A 316 -4.92 8.55 -11.88
C SER A 316 -4.28 8.55 -13.28
N ALA A 317 -4.46 7.45 -14.03
CA ALA A 317 -4.02 7.33 -15.41
C ALA A 317 -4.62 8.41 -16.30
N PHE A 318 -5.92 8.69 -16.18
CA PHE A 318 -6.57 9.73 -16.94
C PHE A 318 -5.90 11.09 -16.71
N VAL A 319 -5.61 11.44 -15.45
CA VAL A 319 -4.96 12.72 -15.11
C VAL A 319 -3.58 12.81 -15.77
N LYS A 320 -2.70 11.82 -15.55
CA LYS A 320 -1.33 11.82 -16.11
C LYS A 320 -1.34 11.81 -17.64
N LEU A 321 -2.19 10.99 -18.26
CA LEU A 321 -2.31 10.96 -19.72
C LEU A 321 -2.90 12.25 -20.29
N ALA A 322 -3.90 12.85 -19.64
CA ALA A 322 -4.47 14.13 -20.08
C ALA A 322 -3.46 15.28 -19.96
N GLN A 323 -2.63 15.32 -18.90
CA GLN A 323 -1.53 16.26 -18.77
C GLN A 323 -0.53 16.10 -19.92
N SER A 324 -0.16 14.87 -20.24
CA SER A 324 0.76 14.55 -21.32
C SER A 324 0.19 14.87 -22.71
N GLU A 325 -1.11 14.62 -22.95
CA GLU A 325 -1.80 15.04 -24.18
C GLU A 325 -1.89 16.57 -24.30
N TYR A 326 -2.06 17.29 -23.18
CA TYR A 326 -2.04 18.75 -23.19
C TYR A 326 -0.66 19.28 -23.59
N ALA A 327 0.42 18.70 -23.05
CA ALA A 327 1.79 19.08 -23.42
C ALA A 327 2.03 18.92 -24.93
N LEU A 328 1.73 17.75 -25.49
CA LEU A 328 1.84 17.50 -26.93
C LEU A 328 0.97 18.46 -27.76
N LEU A 329 -0.26 18.71 -27.30
CA LEU A 329 -1.18 19.60 -27.98
C LEU A 329 -0.66 21.04 -28.04
N THR A 330 0.06 21.51 -27.03
CA THR A 330 0.62 22.88 -27.04
C THR A 330 1.70 23.09 -28.09
N GLU A 331 2.38 22.03 -28.51
CA GLU A 331 3.40 22.09 -29.56
C GLU A 331 2.79 22.13 -30.97
N ILE A 332 1.65 21.45 -31.17
CA ILE A 332 1.05 21.26 -32.50
C ILE A 332 -0.07 22.28 -32.78
N ILE A 333 -0.91 22.61 -31.78
CA ILE A 333 -2.13 23.40 -31.97
C ILE A 333 -1.91 24.87 -31.57
N PRO A 334 -2.36 25.86 -32.37
CA PRO A 334 -2.23 27.28 -32.03
C PRO A 334 -2.94 27.67 -30.73
N GLU A 335 -2.33 28.56 -29.95
CA GLU A 335 -2.74 28.97 -28.60
C GLU A 335 -4.25 29.24 -28.45
N HIS A 336 -4.85 30.00 -29.38
CA HIS A 336 -6.27 30.34 -29.37
C HIS A 336 -7.22 29.13 -29.48
N HIS A 337 -6.76 28.03 -30.05
CA HIS A 337 -7.55 26.81 -30.27
C HIS A 337 -7.23 25.69 -29.29
N GLN A 338 -6.18 25.84 -28.47
CA GLN A 338 -5.68 24.76 -27.61
C GLN A 338 -6.74 24.28 -26.61
N LYS A 339 -7.37 25.19 -25.87
CA LYS A 339 -8.36 24.83 -24.83
C LYS A 339 -9.59 24.13 -25.40
N LYS A 340 -10.12 24.60 -26.53
CA LYS A 340 -11.28 23.99 -27.20
C LYS A 340 -10.95 22.61 -27.78
N THR A 341 -9.77 22.48 -28.38
CA THR A 341 -9.28 21.22 -28.97
C THR A 341 -9.01 20.20 -27.87
N PHE A 342 -8.39 20.61 -26.77
CA PHE A 342 -8.14 19.77 -25.60
C PHE A 342 -9.45 19.30 -24.95
N ASP A 343 -10.41 20.20 -24.74
CA ASP A 343 -11.72 19.85 -24.19
C ASP A 343 -12.42 18.78 -25.03
N SER A 344 -12.31 18.87 -26.37
CA SER A 344 -12.87 17.87 -27.30
C SER A 344 -12.09 16.55 -27.31
N LEU A 345 -10.75 16.60 -27.16
CA LEU A 345 -9.86 15.44 -27.13
C LEU A 345 -10.17 14.50 -25.96
N ILE A 346 -10.42 15.06 -24.77
CA ILE A 346 -10.59 14.26 -23.55
C ILE A 346 -12.01 13.72 -23.35
N GLN A 347 -13.02 14.20 -24.09
CA GLN A 347 -14.43 13.90 -23.81
C GLN A 347 -14.70 12.39 -23.78
N GLU A 348 -14.28 11.64 -24.79
CA GLU A 348 -14.61 10.21 -24.92
C GLU A 348 -14.04 9.38 -23.76
N ALA A 349 -12.76 9.60 -23.45
CA ALA A 349 -12.07 8.92 -22.35
C ALA A 349 -12.70 9.30 -21.00
N LEU A 350 -12.99 10.58 -20.78
CA LEU A 350 -13.60 11.06 -19.55
C LEU A 350 -15.04 10.55 -19.38
N ASP A 351 -15.87 10.58 -20.42
CA ASP A 351 -17.24 10.09 -20.38
C ASP A 351 -17.30 8.60 -20.07
N ASN A 352 -16.43 7.80 -20.70
CA ASN A 352 -16.33 6.36 -20.41
C ASN A 352 -15.90 6.10 -18.95
N LEU A 353 -14.98 6.90 -18.43
CA LEU A 353 -14.52 6.80 -17.04
C LEU A 353 -15.61 7.18 -16.04
N MET A 354 -16.34 8.26 -16.29
CA MET A 354 -17.47 8.67 -15.45
C MET A 354 -18.62 7.66 -15.49
N LEU A 355 -18.92 7.11 -16.66
CA LEU A 355 -19.92 6.05 -16.83
C LEU A 355 -19.56 4.80 -16.01
N GLU A 356 -18.28 4.45 -15.94
CA GLU A 356 -17.81 3.35 -15.09
C GLU A 356 -18.04 3.65 -13.60
N GLY A 357 -17.72 4.87 -13.15
CA GLY A 357 -18.05 5.33 -11.80
C GLY A 357 -19.55 5.25 -11.48
N ASP A 358 -20.40 5.66 -12.43
CA ASP A 358 -21.85 5.56 -12.29
C ASP A 358 -22.36 4.10 -12.27
N ASN A 359 -21.67 3.18 -12.97
CA ASN A 359 -21.96 1.75 -12.90
C ASN A 359 -21.67 1.19 -11.51
N ILE A 360 -20.58 1.62 -10.86
CA ILE A 360 -20.23 1.25 -9.48
C ILE A 360 -21.28 1.79 -8.51
N VAL A 361 -21.66 3.07 -8.62
CA VAL A 361 -22.76 3.65 -7.82
C VAL A 361 -24.07 2.88 -8.02
N SER A 362 -24.37 2.49 -9.26
CA SER A 362 -25.57 1.71 -9.59
C SER A 362 -25.50 0.29 -9.02
N ALA A 363 -24.32 -0.33 -8.98
CA ALA A 363 -24.11 -1.64 -8.37
C ALA A 363 -24.32 -1.58 -6.85
N ALA A 364 -23.70 -0.60 -6.18
CA ALA A 364 -23.91 -0.36 -4.76
C ALA A 364 -25.40 -0.10 -4.44
N ARG A 365 -26.08 0.74 -5.24
CA ARG A 365 -27.52 0.98 -5.11
C ARG A 365 -28.35 -0.32 -5.18
N ARG A 366 -28.02 -1.23 -6.10
CA ARG A 366 -28.71 -2.53 -6.22
C ARG A 366 -28.43 -3.45 -5.03
N ALA A 367 -27.22 -3.40 -4.46
CA ALA A 367 -26.86 -4.17 -3.27
C ALA A 367 -27.60 -3.66 -2.02
N ILE A 368 -27.63 -2.33 -1.82
CA ILE A 368 -28.37 -1.68 -0.74
C ILE A 368 -29.85 -2.04 -0.78
N MET A 369 -30.48 -2.04 -1.97
CA MET A 369 -31.88 -2.47 -2.15
C MET A 369 -32.13 -3.94 -1.77
N ARG A 370 -31.08 -4.78 -1.76
CA ARG A 370 -31.12 -6.18 -1.31
C ARG A 370 -30.76 -6.32 0.18
N HIS A 371 -30.66 -5.22 0.92
CA HIS A 371 -30.22 -5.15 2.31
C HIS A 371 -28.75 -5.59 2.50
N ASP A 372 -27.95 -5.53 1.43
CA ASP A 372 -26.50 -5.72 1.50
C ASP A 372 -25.84 -4.34 1.62
N TYR A 373 -25.78 -3.85 2.86
CA TYR A 373 -25.21 -2.54 3.17
C TYR A 373 -23.67 -2.55 3.17
N SER A 374 -23.04 -3.75 3.20
CA SER A 374 -21.58 -3.88 3.13
C SER A 374 -21.01 -3.37 1.81
N ALA A 375 -21.83 -3.35 0.74
CA ALA A 375 -21.45 -2.78 -0.54
C ALA A 375 -21.05 -1.29 -0.46
N VAL A 376 -21.43 -0.54 0.58
CA VAL A 376 -20.95 0.83 0.77
C VAL A 376 -19.45 0.90 0.99
N LEU A 377 -18.85 -0.15 1.56
CA LEU A 377 -17.42 -0.22 1.84
C LEU A 377 -16.61 -0.17 0.55
N THR A 378 -17.15 -0.69 -0.56
CA THR A 378 -16.52 -0.62 -1.90
C THR A 378 -16.45 0.81 -2.45
N ILE A 379 -17.35 1.70 -2.00
CA ILE A 379 -17.37 3.11 -2.44
C ILE A 379 -16.31 3.92 -1.71
N PHE A 380 -15.97 3.59 -0.47
CA PHE A 380 -15.08 4.43 0.34
C PHE A 380 -13.66 4.59 -0.22
N PRO A 381 -12.94 3.53 -0.64
CA PRO A 381 -11.63 3.68 -1.27
C PRO A 381 -11.68 4.56 -2.52
N ILE A 382 -12.69 4.34 -3.37
CA ILE A 382 -12.88 5.10 -4.60
C ILE A 382 -13.15 6.57 -4.28
N LEU A 383 -14.12 6.85 -3.41
CA LEU A 383 -14.48 8.21 -3.03
C LEU A 383 -13.31 8.97 -2.39
N ARG A 384 -12.52 8.29 -1.55
CA ARG A 384 -11.28 8.84 -0.99
C ARG A 384 -10.32 9.22 -2.10
N HIS A 385 -10.04 8.31 -3.04
CA HIS A 385 -9.13 8.57 -4.15
C HIS A 385 -9.63 9.69 -5.08
N LEU A 386 -10.93 9.72 -5.42
CA LEU A 386 -11.51 10.79 -6.24
C LEU A 386 -11.37 12.16 -5.57
N LYS A 387 -11.55 12.24 -4.25
CA LYS A 387 -11.35 13.48 -3.49
C LYS A 387 -9.89 13.90 -3.41
N GLN A 388 -8.96 12.94 -3.26
CA GLN A 388 -7.52 13.19 -3.25
C GLN A 388 -7.03 13.67 -4.63
N THR A 389 -7.52 13.07 -5.71
CA THR A 389 -7.13 13.39 -7.11
C THR A 389 -7.82 14.65 -7.64
N LYS A 390 -8.87 15.13 -6.97
CA LYS A 390 -9.67 16.27 -7.43
C LYS A 390 -8.84 17.54 -7.73
N PRO A 391 -7.86 17.95 -6.91
CA PRO A 391 -7.06 19.13 -7.20
C PRO A 391 -6.27 19.01 -8.52
N ASP A 392 -5.63 17.86 -8.75
CA ASP A 392 -4.86 17.60 -9.97
C ASP A 392 -5.77 17.50 -11.19
N PHE A 393 -6.96 16.92 -11.00
CA PHE A 393 -8.00 16.87 -12.02
C PHE A 393 -8.51 18.28 -12.39
N ASP A 394 -8.80 19.13 -11.40
CA ASP A 394 -9.25 20.50 -11.61
C ASP A 394 -8.15 21.35 -12.29
N ALA A 395 -6.89 21.15 -11.92
CA ALA A 395 -5.74 21.79 -12.54
C ALA A 395 -5.56 21.36 -14.00
N THR A 396 -5.64 20.06 -14.28
CA THR A 396 -5.51 19.50 -15.64
C THR A 396 -6.64 19.98 -16.56
N LEU A 397 -7.86 20.11 -16.04
CA LEU A 397 -9.02 20.56 -16.80
C LEU A 397 -9.18 22.08 -16.82
N GLN A 398 -8.20 22.84 -16.36
CA GLN A 398 -8.28 24.30 -16.36
C GLN A 398 -8.41 24.87 -17.79
N GLY A 399 -9.49 25.64 -18.01
CA GLY A 399 -9.83 26.24 -19.30
C GLY A 399 -10.76 25.43 -20.20
N THR A 400 -11.15 24.22 -19.79
CA THR A 400 -12.22 23.43 -20.44
C THR A 400 -13.63 23.95 -20.10
N ALA A 401 -14.66 23.46 -20.80
CA ALA A 401 -16.05 23.82 -20.54
C ALA A 401 -16.49 23.48 -19.10
N ALA A 402 -17.45 24.24 -18.57
CA ALA A 402 -18.01 23.98 -17.24
C ALA A 402 -18.67 22.59 -17.16
N SER A 403 -19.31 22.13 -18.24
CA SER A 403 -19.87 20.78 -18.34
C SER A 403 -18.81 19.69 -18.15
N THR A 404 -17.57 19.92 -18.61
CA THR A 404 -16.45 18.97 -18.50
C THR A 404 -15.92 18.95 -17.06
N LYS A 405 -15.64 20.13 -16.48
CA LYS A 405 -15.14 20.26 -15.10
C LYS A 405 -16.11 19.74 -14.04
N ASN A 406 -17.41 19.79 -14.31
CA ASN A 406 -18.44 19.35 -13.36
C ASN A 406 -18.69 17.84 -13.36
N LYS A 407 -18.09 17.05 -14.28
CA LYS A 407 -18.30 15.60 -14.35
C LYS A 407 -17.78 14.87 -13.09
N LEU A 408 -16.53 15.09 -12.71
CA LEU A 408 -15.96 14.47 -11.50
C LEU A 408 -16.67 14.91 -10.21
N PRO A 409 -16.94 16.21 -9.96
CA PRO A 409 -17.75 16.64 -8.84
C PRO A 409 -19.15 15.99 -8.79
N ALA A 410 -19.83 15.85 -9.93
CA ALA A 410 -21.13 15.20 -9.99
C ALA A 410 -21.05 13.72 -9.58
N LEU A 411 -20.02 13.00 -10.02
CA LEU A 411 -19.77 11.62 -9.61
C LEU A 411 -19.47 11.52 -8.10
N ILE A 412 -18.63 12.41 -7.55
CA ILE A 412 -18.33 12.49 -6.12
C ILE A 412 -19.63 12.68 -5.32
N THR A 413 -20.48 13.65 -5.71
CA THR A 413 -21.77 13.89 -5.04
C THR A 413 -22.71 12.69 -5.16
N SER A 414 -22.72 11.99 -6.30
CA SER A 414 -23.50 10.77 -6.51
C SER A 414 -23.05 9.64 -5.55
N MET A 415 -21.74 9.44 -5.42
CA MET A 415 -21.12 8.48 -4.49
C MET A 415 -21.37 8.84 -3.01
N GLU A 416 -21.26 10.12 -2.65
CA GLU A 416 -21.57 10.60 -1.30
C GLU A 416 -23.04 10.37 -0.94
N THR A 417 -23.95 10.68 -1.87
CA THR A 417 -25.39 10.54 -1.66
C THR A 417 -25.79 9.07 -1.47
N ILE A 418 -25.26 8.16 -2.30
CA ILE A 418 -25.57 6.74 -2.15
C ILE A 418 -24.95 6.14 -0.88
N GLY A 419 -23.74 6.56 -0.50
CA GLY A 419 -23.08 6.05 0.68
C GLY A 419 -23.74 6.53 1.98
N ALA A 420 -24.12 7.81 2.04
CA ALA A 420 -24.86 8.35 3.18
C ALA A 420 -26.23 7.67 3.33
N LYS A 421 -26.91 7.44 2.20
CA LYS A 421 -28.16 6.66 2.17
C LYS A 421 -27.95 5.24 2.67
N ALA A 422 -26.87 4.57 2.30
CA ALA A 422 -26.55 3.23 2.78
C ALA A 422 -26.34 3.18 4.29
N LEU A 423 -25.60 4.16 4.84
CA LEU A 423 -25.37 4.29 6.28
C LEU A 423 -26.68 4.50 7.05
N GLU A 424 -27.55 5.36 6.55
CA GLU A 424 -28.86 5.62 7.15
C GLU A 424 -29.79 4.39 7.09
N GLU A 425 -29.91 3.74 5.92
CA GLU A 425 -30.72 2.52 5.77
C GLU A 425 -30.17 1.37 6.62
N PHE A 426 -28.84 1.26 6.80
CA PHE A 426 -28.24 0.30 7.71
C PHE A 426 -28.67 0.56 9.16
N ALA A 427 -28.61 1.81 9.62
CA ALA A 427 -29.05 2.18 10.97
C ALA A 427 -30.53 1.86 11.20
N ASP A 428 -31.38 2.08 10.19
CA ASP A 428 -32.80 1.73 10.21
C ASP A 428 -33.02 0.21 10.16
N SER A 429 -32.19 -0.54 9.42
CA SER A 429 -32.27 -2.00 9.37
C SER A 429 -32.02 -2.63 10.75
N ILE A 430 -31.05 -2.12 11.51
CA ILE A 430 -30.77 -2.57 12.88
C ILE A 430 -31.94 -2.25 13.81
N LYS A 431 -32.54 -1.06 13.67
CA LYS A 431 -33.68 -0.64 14.47
C LYS A 431 -34.90 -1.53 14.25
N ASN A 432 -35.14 -1.91 12.99
CA ASN A 432 -36.34 -2.61 12.55
C ASN A 432 -36.16 -4.13 12.38
N ASP A 433 -35.00 -4.69 12.76
CA ASP A 433 -34.73 -6.13 12.67
C ASP A 433 -35.78 -6.92 13.48
N PRO A 434 -36.40 -7.97 12.91
CA PRO A 434 -37.58 -8.61 13.48
C PRO A 434 -37.30 -9.30 14.81
N ASP A 435 -38.17 -9.08 15.78
CA ASP A 435 -38.18 -9.66 17.12
C ASP A 435 -39.02 -10.94 17.20
N LYS A 436 -38.87 -11.83 16.21
CA LYS A 436 -39.65 -13.08 16.13
C LYS A 436 -38.93 -14.24 16.83
N GLU A 437 -39.70 -15.11 17.48
CA GLU A 437 -39.19 -16.25 18.28
C GLU A 437 -38.22 -17.17 17.51
N TYR A 438 -38.44 -17.40 16.21
CA TYR A 438 -37.54 -18.23 15.41
C TYR A 438 -36.13 -17.65 15.22
N ASN A 439 -35.98 -16.32 15.40
CA ASN A 439 -34.72 -15.61 15.26
C ASN A 439 -34.01 -15.39 16.62
N MET A 440 -34.58 -15.91 17.71
CA MET A 440 -34.03 -15.74 19.05
C MET A 440 -33.21 -16.97 19.49
N PRO A 441 -31.98 -16.79 20.00
CA PRO A 441 -31.17 -17.90 20.47
C PRO A 441 -31.76 -18.52 21.74
N LYS A 442 -32.06 -19.82 21.74
CA LYS A 442 -32.72 -20.49 22.87
C LYS A 442 -31.93 -20.47 24.18
N ASP A 443 -30.62 -20.31 24.11
CA ASP A 443 -29.69 -20.28 25.24
C ASP A 443 -29.37 -18.86 25.73
N GLY A 444 -29.93 -17.83 25.09
CA GLY A 444 -29.65 -16.43 25.41
C GLY A 444 -28.25 -15.95 25.04
N THR A 445 -27.55 -16.62 24.12
CA THR A 445 -26.22 -16.17 23.65
C THR A 445 -26.27 -14.84 22.86
N VAL A 446 -25.11 -14.36 22.40
CA VAL A 446 -25.00 -13.15 21.57
C VAL A 446 -25.79 -13.33 20.27
N HIS A 447 -26.60 -12.32 19.93
CA HIS A 447 -27.43 -12.33 18.72
C HIS A 447 -26.59 -11.96 17.49
N GLU A 448 -26.89 -12.55 16.33
CA GLU A 448 -26.17 -12.31 15.08
C GLU A 448 -26.20 -10.82 14.66
N LEU A 449 -27.35 -10.16 14.82
CA LEU A 449 -27.50 -8.71 14.65
C LEU A 449 -26.42 -7.91 15.41
N THR A 450 -26.06 -8.32 16.62
CA THR A 450 -25.05 -7.63 17.43
C THR A 450 -23.65 -7.83 16.85
N SER A 451 -23.29 -9.03 16.44
CA SER A 451 -21.99 -9.26 15.79
C SER A 451 -21.88 -8.52 14.45
N ASN A 452 -22.93 -8.55 13.63
CA ASN A 452 -22.94 -7.91 12.32
C ASN A 452 -22.89 -6.38 12.43
N ALA A 453 -23.64 -5.80 13.38
CA ALA A 453 -23.61 -4.37 13.65
C ALA A 453 -22.22 -3.89 14.09
N ILE A 454 -21.58 -4.62 15.01
CA ILE A 454 -20.24 -4.29 15.49
C ILE A 454 -19.19 -4.45 14.37
N LEU A 455 -19.26 -5.52 13.58
CA LEU A 455 -18.33 -5.74 12.48
C LEU A 455 -18.39 -4.59 11.45
N PHE A 456 -19.60 -4.19 11.06
CA PHE A 456 -19.79 -3.07 10.15
C PHE A 456 -19.21 -1.76 10.72
N LEU A 457 -19.50 -1.45 11.99
CA LEU A 457 -18.95 -0.25 12.64
C LEU A 457 -17.41 -0.29 12.71
N GLN A 458 -16.82 -1.47 12.91
CA GLN A 458 -15.35 -1.63 12.88
C GLN A 458 -14.78 -1.36 11.49
N GLN A 459 -15.44 -1.83 10.42
CA GLN A 459 -15.01 -1.55 9.04
C GLN A 459 -15.11 -0.05 8.69
N LEU A 460 -15.96 0.73 9.36
CA LEU A 460 -15.98 2.19 9.19
C LEU A 460 -14.73 2.89 9.76
N LEU A 461 -13.97 2.24 10.65
CA LEU A 461 -12.77 2.84 11.25
C LEU A 461 -11.66 3.07 10.22
N ASP A 462 -11.55 2.21 9.21
CA ASP A 462 -10.56 2.32 8.13
C ASP A 462 -10.83 3.55 7.23
N PHE A 463 -12.06 4.08 7.29
CA PHE A 463 -12.54 5.16 6.42
C PHE A 463 -13.16 6.32 7.19
N GLN A 464 -12.69 6.61 8.42
CA GLN A 464 -13.26 7.65 9.29
C GLN A 464 -13.42 9.02 8.60
N GLU A 465 -12.39 9.49 7.91
CA GLU A 465 -12.42 10.77 7.21
C GLU A 465 -13.43 10.77 6.06
N THR A 466 -13.44 9.70 5.26
CA THR A 466 -14.34 9.55 4.11
C THR A 466 -15.79 9.44 4.54
N ALA A 467 -16.09 8.59 5.53
CA ALA A 467 -17.44 8.41 6.07
C ALA A 467 -17.94 9.68 6.77
N GLY A 468 -17.09 10.35 7.55
CA GLY A 468 -17.43 11.62 8.20
C GLY A 468 -17.73 12.73 7.19
N ALA A 469 -16.87 12.91 6.18
CA ALA A 469 -17.08 13.90 5.12
C ALA A 469 -18.33 13.61 4.28
N MET A 470 -18.61 12.33 4.02
CA MET A 470 -19.81 11.89 3.33
C MET A 470 -21.08 12.25 4.12
N LEU A 471 -21.11 11.99 5.43
CA LEU A 471 -22.24 12.38 6.28
C LEU A 471 -22.39 13.92 6.33
N ALA A 472 -21.28 14.65 6.43
CA ALA A 472 -21.29 16.12 6.42
C ALA A 472 -21.86 16.71 5.12
N SER A 473 -21.63 16.06 3.98
CA SER A 473 -22.13 16.52 2.67
C SER A 473 -23.67 16.57 2.58
N GLN A 474 -24.38 15.79 3.40
CA GLN A 474 -25.84 15.69 3.36
C GLN A 474 -26.57 16.69 4.28
N GLU A 475 -25.91 17.24 5.30
CA GLU A 475 -26.56 18.11 6.29
C GLU A 475 -26.73 19.57 5.82
N SER A 476 -26.11 19.99 4.71
CA SER A 476 -26.30 21.35 4.19
C SER A 476 -26.14 21.46 2.68
N SER A 477 -27.13 22.06 2.03
CA SER A 477 -27.22 22.33 0.59
C SER A 477 -26.30 23.46 0.08
N SER A 478 -25.17 23.74 0.73
CA SER A 478 -24.28 24.86 0.39
C SER A 478 -22.79 24.49 0.47
N SER A 479 -22.17 24.38 -0.71
CA SER A 479 -20.72 24.50 -1.01
C SER A 479 -19.72 23.82 -0.06
N ALA A 480 -19.39 22.57 -0.40
CA ALA A 480 -18.45 21.67 0.27
C ALA A 480 -16.95 22.01 0.13
N SER A 481 -16.48 23.13 0.71
CA SER A 481 -15.03 23.44 0.71
C SER A 481 -14.41 23.82 2.05
N SER A 482 -15.15 23.75 3.18
CA SER A 482 -14.61 24.18 4.48
C SER A 482 -15.29 23.50 5.68
N TYR A 483 -15.48 22.18 5.64
CA TYR A 483 -15.82 21.48 6.89
C TYR A 483 -14.54 21.15 7.62
N SER A 484 -14.40 21.69 8.85
CA SER A 484 -13.35 21.27 9.77
C SER A 484 -13.38 19.75 9.91
N SER A 485 -12.21 19.11 9.85
CA SER A 485 -12.05 17.68 10.16
C SER A 485 -12.73 17.30 11.49
N GLU A 486 -12.80 18.24 12.44
CA GLU A 486 -13.50 18.08 13.71
C GLU A 486 -15.03 17.93 13.57
N PHE A 487 -15.67 18.65 12.63
CA PHE A 487 -17.10 18.57 12.39
C PHE A 487 -17.49 17.21 11.81
N SER A 488 -16.78 16.77 10.77
CA SER A 488 -16.95 15.45 10.14
C SER A 488 -16.76 14.31 11.14
N ARG A 489 -15.73 14.41 12.00
CA ARG A 489 -15.47 13.45 13.08
C ARG A 489 -16.60 13.40 14.12
N ARG A 490 -17.20 14.54 14.47
CA ARG A 490 -18.37 14.61 15.37
C ARG A 490 -19.62 13.99 14.76
N LEU A 491 -19.86 14.18 13.47
CA LEU A 491 -20.99 13.55 12.78
C LEU A 491 -20.85 12.03 12.73
N LEU A 492 -19.65 11.53 12.41
CA LEU A 492 -19.39 10.09 12.44
C LEU A 492 -19.58 9.52 13.86
N SER A 493 -19.09 10.20 14.89
CA SER A 493 -19.33 9.81 16.29
C SER A 493 -20.82 9.75 16.63
N THR A 494 -21.60 10.75 16.19
CA THR A 494 -23.07 10.78 16.38
C THR A 494 -23.76 9.63 15.66
N TYR A 495 -23.35 9.33 14.43
CA TYR A 495 -23.87 8.22 13.65
C TYR A 495 -23.59 6.86 14.32
N ILE A 496 -22.35 6.60 14.72
CA ILE A 496 -21.97 5.35 15.40
C ILE A 496 -22.78 5.20 16.70
N TYR A 497 -22.92 6.27 17.48
CA TYR A 497 -23.73 6.24 18.69
C TYR A 497 -25.22 5.99 18.40
N LYS A 498 -25.78 6.56 17.32
CA LYS A 498 -27.14 6.28 16.86
C LYS A 498 -27.34 4.80 16.51
N VAL A 499 -26.39 4.18 15.80
CA VAL A 499 -26.43 2.75 15.49
C VAL A 499 -26.41 1.89 16.76
N LEU A 500 -25.50 2.20 17.70
CA LEU A 500 -25.42 1.49 18.98
C LEU A 500 -26.72 1.66 19.80
N GLY A 501 -27.31 2.85 19.81
CA GLY A 501 -28.59 3.11 20.47
C GLY A 501 -29.74 2.34 19.83
N ASN A 502 -29.81 2.29 18.49
CA ASN A 502 -30.78 1.49 17.76
C ASN A 502 -30.63 -0.01 18.07
N LEU A 503 -29.40 -0.51 18.11
CA LEU A 503 -29.09 -1.90 18.46
C LEU A 503 -29.54 -2.21 19.90
N GLN A 504 -29.19 -1.34 20.86
CA GLN A 504 -29.57 -1.50 22.26
C GLN A 504 -31.10 -1.55 22.43
N LEU A 505 -31.83 -0.62 21.79
CA LEU A 505 -33.29 -0.59 21.83
C LEU A 505 -33.92 -1.85 21.21
N ASN A 506 -33.40 -2.29 20.07
CA ASN A 506 -33.88 -3.48 19.39
C ASN A 506 -33.63 -4.75 20.23
N LEU A 507 -32.44 -4.89 20.84
CA LEU A 507 -32.11 -5.98 21.76
C LEU A 507 -33.03 -6.01 22.99
N SER A 508 -33.35 -4.85 23.56
CA SER A 508 -34.30 -4.74 24.68
C SER A 508 -35.70 -5.23 24.31
N ASN A 509 -36.16 -4.95 23.07
CA ASN A 509 -37.43 -5.47 22.58
C ASN A 509 -37.36 -6.98 22.32
N LYS A 510 -36.30 -7.47 21.67
CA LYS A 510 -36.04 -8.90 21.46
C LYS A 510 -36.00 -9.71 22.76
N ALA A 511 -35.41 -9.16 23.81
CA ALA A 511 -35.36 -9.83 25.11
C ALA A 511 -36.75 -10.12 25.68
N LYS A 512 -37.79 -9.36 25.32
CA LYS A 512 -39.17 -9.59 25.79
C LYS A 512 -39.78 -10.89 25.26
N VAL A 513 -39.20 -11.48 24.21
CA VAL A 513 -39.64 -12.74 23.60
C VAL A 513 -39.43 -13.93 24.55
N TYR A 514 -38.39 -13.93 25.39
CA TYR A 514 -38.21 -15.00 26.38
C TYR A 514 -39.28 -14.88 27.47
N GLU A 515 -39.86 -16.00 27.90
CA GLU A 515 -40.81 -16.00 29.01
C GLU A 515 -40.11 -15.78 30.37
N ASP A 516 -38.95 -16.41 30.57
CA ASP A 516 -38.20 -16.33 31.83
C ASP A 516 -37.43 -14.99 31.95
N PRO A 517 -37.75 -14.14 32.94
CA PRO A 517 -37.06 -12.86 33.16
C PRO A 517 -35.55 -12.97 33.36
N ALA A 518 -35.05 -14.08 33.90
CA ALA A 518 -33.62 -14.28 34.10
C ALA A 518 -32.92 -14.69 32.80
N LEU A 519 -33.59 -15.37 31.87
CA LEU A 519 -33.07 -15.57 30.52
C LEU A 519 -33.02 -14.26 29.72
N ARG A 520 -34.01 -13.37 29.91
CA ARG A 520 -33.97 -12.00 29.35
C ARG A 520 -32.71 -11.26 29.79
N ALA A 521 -32.42 -11.32 31.09
CA ALA A 521 -31.28 -10.67 31.70
C ALA A 521 -29.95 -11.26 31.19
N ILE A 522 -29.83 -12.59 31.07
CA ILE A 522 -28.64 -13.25 30.50
C ILE A 522 -28.43 -12.84 29.03
N PHE A 523 -29.49 -12.81 28.23
CA PHE A 523 -29.41 -12.36 26.84
C PHE A 523 -28.92 -10.92 26.71
N LEU A 524 -29.51 -9.99 27.47
CA LEU A 524 -29.07 -8.58 27.45
C LEU A 524 -27.64 -8.43 27.98
N HIS A 525 -27.29 -9.12 29.07
CA HIS A 525 -25.94 -9.17 29.61
C HIS A 525 -24.91 -9.59 28.54
N ASN A 526 -25.17 -10.70 27.84
CA ASN A 526 -24.27 -11.23 26.83
C ASN A 526 -24.04 -10.24 25.68
N ASN A 527 -25.11 -9.64 25.16
CA ASN A 527 -25.02 -8.70 24.05
C ASN A 527 -24.38 -7.36 24.46
N TYR A 528 -24.74 -6.79 25.61
CA TYR A 528 -24.12 -5.56 26.11
C TYR A 528 -22.65 -5.75 26.45
N ASN A 529 -22.28 -6.89 27.06
CA ASN A 529 -20.89 -7.21 27.30
C ASN A 529 -20.12 -7.39 25.98
N TYR A 530 -20.72 -8.02 24.96
CA TYR A 530 -20.11 -8.13 23.64
C TYR A 530 -19.88 -6.75 23.00
N ILE A 531 -20.87 -5.86 23.04
CA ILE A 531 -20.76 -4.48 22.53
C ILE A 531 -19.64 -3.74 23.27
N LEU A 532 -19.68 -3.69 24.61
CA LEU A 532 -18.67 -3.02 25.41
C LEU A 532 -17.27 -3.56 25.14
N LYS A 533 -17.11 -4.89 25.13
CA LYS A 533 -15.81 -5.52 24.86
C LYS A 533 -15.31 -5.24 23.44
N SER A 534 -16.20 -5.10 22.48
CA SER A 534 -15.82 -4.78 21.09
C SER A 534 -15.43 -3.30 20.94
N LEU A 535 -16.12 -2.41 21.65
CA LEU A 535 -15.74 -1.00 21.75
C LEU A 535 -14.38 -0.84 22.44
N GLU A 536 -14.13 -1.52 23.57
CA GLU A 536 -12.85 -1.48 24.30
C GLU A 536 -11.66 -1.99 23.48
N LYS A 537 -11.91 -2.87 22.50
CA LYS A 537 -10.87 -3.47 21.64
C LYS A 537 -10.55 -2.68 20.39
N SER A 538 -11.36 -1.67 20.06
CA SER A 538 -11.25 -0.91 18.80
C SER A 538 -11.21 0.58 19.09
N GLU A 539 -10.82 1.39 18.10
CA GLU A 539 -10.85 2.85 18.23
C GLU A 539 -12.27 3.43 18.30
N LEU A 540 -13.31 2.58 18.12
CA LEU A 540 -14.71 2.99 18.24
C LEU A 540 -15.01 3.64 19.58
N ILE A 541 -14.42 3.17 20.69
CA ILE A 541 -14.67 3.78 22.00
C ILE A 541 -14.18 5.23 22.05
N GLN A 542 -13.02 5.52 21.46
CA GLN A 542 -12.44 6.86 21.41
C GLN A 542 -13.26 7.76 20.48
N LEU A 543 -13.71 7.19 19.36
CA LEU A 543 -14.53 7.91 18.38
C LEU A 543 -15.90 8.27 18.98
N VAL A 544 -16.60 7.33 19.61
CA VAL A 544 -17.89 7.59 20.28
C VAL A 544 -17.74 8.55 21.47
N ALA A 545 -16.60 8.51 22.18
CA ALA A 545 -16.31 9.42 23.29
C ALA A 545 -16.21 10.90 22.85
N VAL A 546 -16.04 11.18 21.55
CA VAL A 546 -16.07 12.56 21.01
C VAL A 546 -17.40 13.24 21.31
N THR A 547 -18.52 12.53 21.17
CA THR A 547 -19.86 13.08 21.49
C THR A 547 -20.41 12.55 22.82
N HIS A 548 -20.04 11.34 23.24
CA HIS A 548 -20.60 10.67 24.42
C HIS A 548 -19.51 10.12 25.35
N LYS A 549 -18.92 11.02 26.16
CA LYS A 549 -17.77 10.71 27.06
C LYS A 549 -17.98 9.58 28.07
N LYS A 550 -19.23 9.27 28.45
CA LYS A 550 -19.55 8.27 29.48
C LYS A 550 -20.06 6.93 28.93
N VAL A 551 -19.96 6.69 27.62
CA VAL A 551 -20.52 5.49 26.98
C VAL A 551 -20.04 4.18 27.63
N GLU A 552 -18.75 4.09 28.01
CA GLU A 552 -18.20 2.92 28.69
C GLU A 552 -18.88 2.67 30.04
N GLY A 553 -19.01 3.73 30.86
CA GLY A 553 -19.68 3.67 32.16
C GLY A 553 -21.14 3.27 32.03
N SER A 554 -21.86 3.84 31.05
CA SER A 554 -23.26 3.50 30.79
C SER A 554 -23.46 2.02 30.44
N TYR A 555 -22.61 1.43 29.61
CA TYR A 555 -22.68 0.00 29.32
C TYR A 555 -22.31 -0.87 30.53
N ARG A 556 -21.32 -0.46 31.34
CA ARG A 556 -20.98 -1.17 32.59
C ARG A 556 -22.15 -1.19 33.58
N GLU A 557 -22.86 -0.06 33.73
CA GLU A 557 -24.06 0.04 34.57
C GLU A 557 -25.18 -0.88 34.07
N LEU A 558 -25.44 -0.91 32.75
CA LEU A 558 -26.43 -1.82 32.15
C LEU A 558 -26.07 -3.29 32.38
N ILE A 559 -24.80 -3.67 32.20
CA ILE A 559 -24.32 -5.05 32.41
C ILE A 559 -24.53 -5.47 33.87
N GLU A 560 -24.18 -4.60 34.82
CA GLU A 560 -24.36 -4.84 36.25
C GLU A 560 -25.84 -4.96 36.63
N GLN A 561 -26.70 -4.10 36.06
CA GLN A 561 -28.14 -4.17 36.26
C GLN A 561 -28.73 -5.51 35.79
N GLU A 562 -28.28 -6.02 34.64
CA GLU A 562 -28.74 -7.33 34.15
C GLU A 562 -28.19 -8.50 34.98
N ILE A 563 -26.96 -8.42 35.51
CA ILE A 563 -26.46 -9.41 36.47
C ILE A 563 -27.36 -9.45 37.71
N GLN A 564 -27.76 -8.29 38.25
CA GLN A 564 -28.67 -8.21 39.40
C GLN A 564 -30.06 -8.76 39.07
N ASN A 565 -30.59 -8.48 37.87
CA ASN A 565 -31.87 -9.05 37.41
C ASN A 565 -31.80 -10.59 37.31
N TYR A 566 -30.71 -11.14 36.80
CA TYR A 566 -30.47 -12.59 36.78
C TYR A 566 -30.43 -13.18 38.20
N GLN A 567 -29.70 -12.54 39.12
CA GLN A 567 -29.58 -12.99 40.51
C GLN A 567 -30.93 -13.04 41.25
N ARG A 568 -31.92 -12.23 40.87
CA ARG A 568 -33.27 -12.30 41.45
C ARG A 568 -33.96 -13.65 41.22
N SER A 569 -33.61 -14.41 40.18
CA SER A 569 -34.15 -15.77 39.99
C SER A 569 -33.82 -16.70 41.16
N TRP A 570 -32.66 -16.49 41.78
CA TRP A 570 -32.19 -17.29 42.91
C TRP A 570 -32.85 -16.91 44.23
N LEU A 571 -33.61 -15.80 44.30
CA LEU A 571 -34.37 -15.44 45.49
C LEU A 571 -35.37 -16.55 45.86
N LYS A 572 -36.02 -17.18 44.88
CA LYS A 572 -36.94 -18.31 45.10
C LYS A 572 -36.27 -19.47 45.86
N VAL A 573 -34.98 -19.69 45.62
CA VAL A 573 -34.18 -20.72 46.30
C VAL A 573 -33.73 -20.22 47.67
N THR A 574 -33.15 -19.02 47.74
CA THR A 574 -32.57 -18.50 48.99
C THR A 574 -33.63 -18.09 50.02
N GLU A 575 -34.85 -17.72 49.61
CA GLU A 575 -35.96 -17.38 50.51
C GLU A 575 -36.40 -18.56 51.41
N HIS A 576 -36.15 -19.80 50.97
CA HIS A 576 -36.35 -20.98 51.81
C HIS A 576 -35.36 -21.03 52.99
N LEU A 577 -34.25 -20.29 52.91
CA LEU A 577 -33.19 -20.25 53.91
C LEU A 577 -33.16 -18.93 54.73
N THR A 578 -33.99 -17.93 54.39
CA THR A 578 -33.98 -16.63 55.05
C THR A 578 -34.83 -16.59 56.33
N GLU A 579 -34.47 -15.65 57.22
CA GLU A 579 -34.93 -15.51 58.61
C GLU A 579 -36.45 -15.37 58.81
N ARG A 580 -37.20 -14.91 57.81
CA ARG A 580 -38.59 -14.47 58.01
C ARG A 580 -39.57 -15.57 58.43
N ASN A 581 -39.18 -16.85 58.31
CA ASN A 581 -40.09 -17.98 58.51
C ASN A 581 -39.53 -19.09 59.42
N ILE A 582 -38.48 -18.80 60.21
CA ILE A 582 -37.84 -19.77 61.10
C ILE A 582 -37.91 -19.22 62.54
N PRO A 583 -38.55 -19.92 63.50
CA PRO A 583 -38.59 -19.47 64.89
C PRO A 583 -37.18 -19.35 65.48
N ALA A 584 -36.94 -18.33 66.31
CA ALA A 584 -35.65 -18.19 67.00
C ALA A 584 -35.45 -19.33 68.03
N PHE A 585 -34.41 -20.14 67.86
CA PHE A 585 -34.13 -21.28 68.75
C PHE A 585 -33.27 -20.87 69.95
N GLN A 586 -33.66 -21.34 71.15
CA GLN A 586 -32.82 -21.24 72.34
C GLN A 586 -31.81 -22.39 72.40
N PRO A 587 -30.50 -22.13 72.56
CA PRO A 587 -29.48 -23.18 72.62
C PRO A 587 -29.76 -24.17 73.76
N GLY A 588 -29.80 -25.47 73.45
CA GLY A 588 -29.87 -26.55 74.47
C GLY A 588 -31.25 -27.17 74.73
N THR A 589 -32.31 -26.77 74.00
CA THR A 589 -33.64 -27.41 74.11
C THR A 589 -33.88 -28.42 72.99
N LYS A 590 -34.50 -29.58 73.31
CA LYS A 590 -34.87 -30.59 72.29
C LYS A 590 -35.96 -30.02 71.39
N LEU A 591 -35.70 -30.00 70.08
CA LEU A 591 -36.67 -29.61 69.05
C LEU A 591 -37.97 -30.43 69.19
N LYS A 592 -39.12 -29.77 69.09
CA LYS A 592 -40.46 -30.37 69.01
C LYS A 592 -40.69 -30.95 67.60
N ASP A 593 -41.60 -31.92 67.47
CA ASP A 593 -41.87 -32.56 66.17
C ASP A 593 -42.38 -31.59 65.10
N LYS A 594 -43.14 -30.57 65.49
CA LYS A 594 -43.56 -29.46 64.60
C LYS A 594 -42.36 -28.66 64.08
N GLU A 595 -41.35 -28.42 64.90
CA GLU A 595 -40.15 -27.65 64.54
C GLU A 595 -39.26 -28.47 63.60
N ARG A 596 -39.08 -29.77 63.88
CA ARG A 596 -38.42 -30.72 62.95
C ARG A 596 -39.08 -30.77 61.59
N GLN A 597 -40.42 -30.73 61.52
CA GLN A 597 -41.15 -30.74 60.27
C GLN A 597 -40.94 -29.45 59.47
N ILE A 598 -40.97 -28.28 60.13
CA ILE A 598 -40.68 -26.98 59.49
C ILE A 598 -39.28 -26.97 58.86
N ILE A 599 -38.27 -27.48 59.57
CA ILE A 599 -36.89 -27.57 59.06
C ILE A 599 -36.83 -28.49 57.84
N LYS A 600 -37.48 -29.67 57.89
CA LYS A 600 -37.56 -30.60 56.76
C LYS A 600 -38.24 -29.98 55.54
N ASP A 601 -39.35 -29.27 55.73
CA ASP A 601 -40.08 -28.62 54.64
C ASP A 601 -39.26 -27.49 53.99
N LYS A 602 -38.48 -26.74 54.79
CA LYS A 602 -37.55 -25.71 54.30
C LYS A 602 -36.39 -26.30 53.50
N PHE A 603 -35.77 -27.38 54.00
CA PHE A 603 -34.73 -28.11 53.25
C PHE A 603 -35.26 -28.71 51.95
N LYS A 604 -36.47 -29.28 51.98
CA LYS A 604 -37.13 -29.84 50.80
C LYS A 604 -37.37 -28.75 49.75
N GLY A 605 -37.98 -27.62 50.15
CA GLY A 605 -38.23 -26.50 49.22
C GLY A 605 -36.94 -25.88 48.65
N PHE A 606 -35.87 -25.80 49.45
CA PHE A 606 -34.56 -25.39 48.96
C PHE A 606 -34.00 -26.36 47.91
N ASN A 607 -34.00 -27.67 48.20
CA ASN A 607 -33.48 -28.69 47.28
C ASN A 607 -34.28 -28.76 45.98
N ASP A 608 -35.61 -28.80 46.09
CA ASP A 608 -36.52 -28.86 44.93
C ASP A 608 -36.34 -27.62 44.04
N GLY A 609 -36.31 -26.43 44.64
CA GLY A 609 -36.11 -25.17 43.91
C GLY A 609 -34.72 -25.06 43.30
N LEU A 610 -33.68 -25.59 43.97
CA LEU A 610 -32.32 -25.58 43.45
C LEU A 610 -32.15 -26.53 42.27
N GLU A 611 -32.71 -27.75 42.35
CA GLU A 611 -32.68 -28.72 41.26
C GLU A 611 -33.45 -28.21 40.03
N GLU A 612 -34.63 -27.64 40.25
CA GLU A 612 -35.44 -27.02 39.18
C GLU A 612 -34.67 -25.88 38.49
N LEU A 613 -34.10 -24.95 39.27
CA LEU A 613 -33.37 -23.81 38.74
C LEU A 613 -32.08 -24.27 38.01
N CYS A 614 -31.33 -25.21 38.56
CA CYS A 614 -30.15 -25.77 37.89
C CYS A 614 -30.54 -26.48 36.58
N LYS A 615 -31.64 -27.23 36.54
CA LYS A 615 -32.11 -27.93 35.34
C LYS A 615 -32.50 -26.95 34.23
N ILE A 616 -33.16 -25.85 34.58
CA ILE A 616 -33.55 -24.80 33.62
C ILE A 616 -32.31 -24.05 33.12
N GLN A 617 -31.46 -23.58 34.04
CA GLN A 617 -30.32 -22.70 33.71
C GLN A 617 -29.12 -23.44 33.11
N GLN A 618 -29.07 -24.77 33.18
CA GLN A 618 -28.02 -25.58 32.53
C GLN A 618 -27.99 -25.38 31.01
N GLY A 619 -29.12 -25.03 30.40
CA GLY A 619 -29.23 -24.76 28.96
C GLY A 619 -28.83 -23.35 28.54
N TRP A 620 -28.48 -22.46 29.47
CA TRP A 620 -28.19 -21.05 29.18
C TRP A 620 -26.69 -20.81 28.97
N ALA A 621 -26.35 -19.90 28.06
CA ALA A 621 -24.98 -19.61 27.69
C ALA A 621 -24.50 -18.26 28.25
N VAL A 622 -23.26 -18.24 28.75
CA VAL A 622 -22.49 -17.00 28.99
C VAL A 622 -21.13 -17.18 28.28
N PRO A 623 -21.01 -16.68 27.04
CA PRO A 623 -19.83 -16.93 26.20
C PRO A 623 -18.53 -16.35 26.78
N ASP A 624 -18.61 -15.18 27.42
CA ASP A 624 -17.46 -14.58 28.08
C ASP A 624 -17.09 -15.35 29.35
N LYS A 625 -15.91 -15.96 29.34
CA LYS A 625 -15.42 -16.78 30.46
C LYS A 625 -15.26 -15.95 31.74
N GLY A 626 -14.76 -14.73 31.64
CA GLY A 626 -14.54 -13.86 32.81
C GLY A 626 -15.85 -13.51 33.49
N GLN A 627 -16.84 -13.06 32.71
CA GLN A 627 -18.18 -12.75 33.22
C GLN A 627 -18.88 -14.00 33.78
N ARG A 628 -18.81 -15.13 33.08
CA ARG A 628 -19.38 -16.40 33.54
C ARG A 628 -18.81 -16.82 34.89
N ASP A 629 -17.49 -16.78 35.04
CA ASP A 629 -16.83 -17.20 36.28
C ASP A 629 -17.14 -16.21 37.42
N ALA A 630 -17.24 -14.90 37.14
CA ALA A 630 -17.65 -13.88 38.10
C ALA A 630 -19.11 -14.07 38.58
N ILE A 631 -20.06 -14.27 37.66
CA ILE A 631 -21.47 -14.54 37.98
C ILE A 631 -21.59 -15.81 38.83
N ARG A 632 -20.89 -16.88 38.44
CA ARG A 632 -20.85 -18.14 39.21
C ARG A 632 -20.29 -17.94 40.61
N GLN A 633 -19.21 -17.19 40.76
CA GLN A 633 -18.59 -16.92 42.05
C GLN A 633 -19.49 -16.07 42.96
N ALA A 634 -20.12 -15.03 42.41
CA ALA A 634 -21.08 -14.20 43.13
C ALA A 634 -22.27 -15.03 43.61
N GLN A 635 -22.84 -15.85 42.73
CA GLN A 635 -23.99 -16.69 43.06
C GLN A 635 -23.63 -17.77 44.09
N LYS A 636 -22.46 -18.42 43.94
CA LYS A 636 -21.95 -19.39 44.90
C LYS A 636 -21.81 -18.75 46.29
N ARG A 637 -21.32 -17.52 46.37
CA ARG A 637 -21.16 -16.79 47.63
C ARG A 637 -22.51 -16.56 48.30
N VAL A 638 -23.48 -15.99 47.58
CA VAL A 638 -24.83 -15.68 48.09
C VAL A 638 -25.51 -16.95 48.63
N VAL A 639 -25.53 -18.03 47.84
CA VAL A 639 -26.18 -19.30 48.25
C VAL A 639 -25.44 -19.97 49.40
N SER A 640 -24.10 -20.01 49.37
CA SER A 640 -23.31 -20.66 50.43
C SER A 640 -23.40 -19.91 51.76
N GLU A 641 -23.45 -18.58 51.75
CA GLU A 641 -23.62 -17.76 52.96
C GLU A 641 -25.01 -17.95 53.56
N ALA A 642 -26.07 -17.91 52.74
CA ALA A 642 -27.45 -18.19 53.20
C ALA A 642 -27.58 -19.60 53.78
N PHE A 643 -27.00 -20.60 53.11
CA PHE A 643 -27.04 -21.99 53.59
C PHE A 643 -26.21 -22.20 54.86
N ARG A 644 -25.03 -21.58 54.97
CA ARG A 644 -24.20 -21.63 56.18
C ARG A 644 -24.90 -20.96 57.36
N ALA A 645 -25.52 -19.80 57.15
CA ALA A 645 -26.28 -19.10 58.19
C ALA A 645 -27.48 -19.94 58.67
N PHE A 646 -28.15 -20.64 57.76
CA PHE A 646 -29.21 -21.59 58.10
C PHE A 646 -28.68 -22.79 58.91
N LEU A 647 -27.57 -23.41 58.50
CA LEU A 647 -26.96 -24.54 59.22
C LEU A 647 -26.44 -24.18 60.61
N GLN A 648 -25.88 -22.98 60.79
CA GLN A 648 -25.37 -22.52 62.09
C GLN A 648 -26.48 -22.36 63.14
N ARG A 649 -27.74 -22.24 62.73
CA ARG A 649 -28.89 -22.09 63.63
C ARG A 649 -29.50 -23.43 64.06
N GLU A 650 -29.21 -24.51 63.35
CA GLU A 650 -29.81 -25.84 63.55
C GLU A 650 -28.76 -26.91 63.86
N PRO A 651 -28.19 -26.95 65.08
CA PRO A 651 -27.24 -27.97 65.46
C PRO A 651 -27.98 -29.23 65.95
N SER A 652 -28.59 -30.00 65.05
CA SER A 652 -29.02 -31.37 65.37
C SER A 652 -28.46 -32.39 64.39
N ALA A 653 -28.14 -33.57 64.92
CA ALA A 653 -27.19 -34.55 64.41
C ALA A 653 -27.63 -35.38 63.18
N ASP A 654 -28.27 -34.75 62.20
CA ASP A 654 -28.45 -35.29 60.83
C ASP A 654 -27.66 -34.47 59.79
N SER A 655 -26.55 -33.87 60.24
CA SER A 655 -25.65 -33.02 59.46
C SER A 655 -24.91 -33.74 58.31
N PHE A 656 -25.03 -35.06 58.19
CA PHE A 656 -24.44 -35.84 57.09
C PHE A 656 -25.18 -35.70 55.76
N SER A 657 -26.49 -35.44 55.75
CA SER A 657 -27.25 -35.25 54.49
C SER A 657 -27.05 -33.85 53.89
N ALA A 658 -26.76 -32.83 54.71
CA ALA A 658 -26.56 -31.46 54.23
C ALA A 658 -25.19 -31.23 53.55
N VAL A 659 -24.14 -31.95 53.98
CA VAL A 659 -22.80 -31.92 53.35
C VAL A 659 -22.82 -32.59 51.96
N TYR A 660 -23.69 -33.59 51.77
CA TYR A 660 -23.86 -34.27 50.48
C TYR A 660 -24.47 -33.34 49.41
N VAL A 661 -25.41 -32.47 49.81
CA VAL A 661 -26.05 -31.50 48.90
C VAL A 661 -25.08 -30.39 48.46
N ILE A 662 -24.25 -29.84 49.34
CA ILE A 662 -23.20 -28.87 48.95
C ILE A 662 -22.19 -29.50 47.98
N ASN A 663 -21.83 -30.78 48.18
CA ASN A 663 -20.95 -31.50 47.26
C ASN A 663 -21.60 -31.78 45.90
N GLN A 664 -22.93 -31.98 45.83
CA GLN A 664 -23.64 -32.11 44.55
C GLN A 664 -23.82 -30.77 43.82
N ILE A 665 -23.99 -29.66 44.54
CA ILE A 665 -24.01 -28.30 43.94
C ILE A 665 -22.65 -27.95 43.30
N THR A 666 -21.56 -28.54 43.80
CA THR A 666 -20.22 -28.40 43.22
C THR A 666 -19.86 -29.51 42.22
N GLN A 667 -20.69 -30.55 42.11
CA GLN A 667 -20.52 -31.68 41.20
C GLN A 667 -21.86 -32.07 40.57
N SER A 668 -22.30 -31.31 39.57
CA SER A 668 -23.20 -31.86 38.55
C SER A 668 -22.54 -31.75 37.17
N PRO A 669 -22.54 -32.84 36.38
CA PRO A 669 -21.59 -33.09 35.31
C PRO A 669 -22.25 -32.79 33.96
N ALA A 670 -21.96 -31.62 33.42
CA ALA A 670 -22.08 -31.41 31.98
C ALA A 670 -20.80 -30.72 31.51
N LEU A 671 -20.06 -31.44 30.66
CA LEU A 671 -18.86 -31.01 29.92
C LEU A 671 -17.55 -30.99 30.73
N THR A 672 -16.87 -32.13 30.79
CA THR A 672 -15.64 -32.41 30.01
C THR A 672 -15.10 -33.80 30.35
N GLY A 673 -14.65 -34.52 29.33
CA GLY A 673 -13.82 -35.71 29.53
C GLY A 673 -12.54 -35.35 30.29
N SER A 674 -11.90 -36.39 30.84
CA SER A 674 -10.70 -36.40 31.68
C SER A 674 -10.91 -36.00 33.15
N VAL A 675 -10.97 -37.04 33.98
CA VAL A 675 -10.89 -36.99 35.44
C VAL A 675 -9.48 -36.58 35.85
N CYS A 676 -9.33 -35.42 36.49
CA CYS A 676 -8.20 -35.11 37.36
C CYS A 676 -8.75 -34.33 38.57
N THR A 677 -8.85 -35.00 39.71
CA THR A 677 -9.21 -34.40 40.99
C THR A 677 -8.01 -33.64 41.55
N THR A 678 -8.00 -32.31 41.45
CA THR A 678 -7.10 -31.44 42.24
C THR A 678 -7.90 -30.70 43.32
N LYS A 679 -7.48 -30.90 44.57
CA LYS A 679 -7.98 -30.31 45.82
C LYS A 679 -7.98 -28.78 45.78
N VAL A 680 -8.98 -28.18 46.43
CA VAL A 680 -8.97 -26.77 46.85
C VAL A 680 -7.99 -26.61 48.03
N PRO A 681 -7.05 -25.65 48.00
CA PRO A 681 -6.21 -25.32 49.13
C PRO A 681 -6.89 -24.25 49.99
N SER A 682 -7.29 -24.61 51.22
CA SER A 682 -7.30 -23.75 52.42
C SER A 682 -8.23 -24.34 53.49
N LEU A 683 -7.63 -25.06 54.44
CA LEU A 683 -8.13 -25.25 55.82
C LEU A 683 -6.99 -25.91 56.59
N ASN A 684 -6.22 -25.10 57.30
CA ASN A 684 -5.26 -25.59 58.29
C ASN A 684 -6.04 -26.10 59.50
N GLN A 685 -6.22 -27.42 59.61
CA GLN A 685 -6.15 -28.23 60.84
C GLN A 685 -6.66 -29.66 60.56
N ASN A 686 -5.87 -30.67 60.94
CA ASN A 686 -6.33 -32.06 60.97
C ASN A 686 -7.31 -32.24 62.15
N PRO A 687 -8.47 -32.90 61.96
CA PRO A 687 -9.52 -33.05 62.99
C PRO A 687 -9.15 -33.92 64.21
N ASP A 688 -7.94 -34.51 64.27
CA ASP A 688 -7.49 -35.36 65.38
C ASP A 688 -6.15 -34.92 66.02
N PHE A 689 -5.65 -33.71 65.72
CA PHE A 689 -4.34 -33.21 66.18
C PHE A 689 -3.13 -34.10 65.79
N SER A 690 -3.28 -35.02 64.83
CA SER A 690 -2.15 -35.84 64.33
C SER A 690 -1.08 -34.97 63.67
N ARG A 691 0.19 -35.19 64.05
CA ARG A 691 1.37 -34.49 63.51
C ARG A 691 1.63 -34.75 62.02
N ARG A 692 0.98 -35.76 61.43
CA ARG A 692 1.08 -36.13 60.02
C ARG A 692 -0.31 -36.42 59.43
N PRO A 693 -0.58 -36.02 58.18
CA PRO A 693 -1.79 -36.41 57.48
C PRO A 693 -1.82 -37.93 57.29
N TRP A 694 -2.97 -38.55 57.51
CA TRP A 694 -3.17 -39.99 57.40
C TRP A 694 -4.43 -40.30 56.59
N CYS A 695 -4.52 -41.50 56.03
CA CYS A 695 -5.68 -42.01 55.33
C CYS A 695 -5.99 -43.46 55.73
N PHE A 696 -7.22 -43.93 55.50
CA PHE A 696 -7.57 -45.34 55.64
C PHE A 696 -7.33 -46.07 54.32
N VAL A 697 -6.58 -47.17 54.39
CA VAL A 697 -6.19 -47.97 53.22
C VAL A 697 -6.78 -49.37 53.37
N ARG A 698 -7.43 -49.84 52.30
CA ARG A 698 -8.12 -51.13 52.27
C ARG A 698 -7.20 -52.18 51.66
N THR A 699 -6.54 -52.97 52.49
CA THR A 699 -5.78 -54.13 52.03
C THR A 699 -6.71 -55.34 51.89
N ARG A 700 -6.59 -56.08 50.77
CA ARG A 700 -7.35 -57.32 50.59
C ARG A 700 -6.64 -58.47 51.32
N PRO A 701 -7.39 -59.37 51.99
CA PRO A 701 -8.85 -59.39 52.10
C PRO A 701 -9.36 -58.87 53.46
N ARG A 702 -9.93 -57.65 53.46
CA ARG A 702 -10.86 -57.05 54.44
C ARG A 702 -10.29 -56.50 55.75
N THR A 703 -9.09 -55.93 55.74
CA THR A 703 -8.63 -55.09 56.87
C THR A 703 -8.52 -53.64 56.42
N ILE A 704 -9.16 -52.72 57.14
CA ILE A 704 -8.97 -51.27 56.97
C ILE A 704 -7.87 -50.87 57.94
N ILE A 705 -6.75 -50.40 57.43
CA ILE A 705 -5.61 -49.95 58.25
C ILE A 705 -5.40 -48.45 58.05
N ARG A 706 -4.93 -47.77 59.10
CA ARG A 706 -4.55 -46.36 59.06
C ARG A 706 -3.11 -46.28 58.57
N GLU A 707 -2.87 -45.61 57.45
CA GLU A 707 -1.52 -45.33 56.95
C GLU A 707 -1.26 -43.81 56.92
N GLU A 708 -0.01 -43.42 57.15
CA GLU A 708 0.42 -42.03 57.02
C GLU A 708 0.63 -41.68 55.56
N CYS A 709 0.17 -40.51 55.13
CA CYS A 709 0.40 -40.02 53.78
C CYS A 709 1.88 -39.60 53.64
N ASP A 710 2.57 -40.15 52.64
CA ASP A 710 3.93 -39.77 52.30
C ASP A 710 3.92 -38.44 51.53
N ILE A 711 4.28 -37.35 52.21
CA ILE A 711 4.31 -35.99 51.64
C ILE A 711 5.77 -35.52 51.56
N PRO A 712 6.26 -35.09 50.38
CA PRO A 712 7.61 -34.55 50.25
C PRO A 712 7.80 -33.33 51.17
N ARG A 713 8.86 -33.34 51.98
CA ARG A 713 9.20 -32.21 52.86
C ARG A 713 9.83 -31.08 52.04
N CYS A 714 9.30 -29.86 52.16
CA CYS A 714 9.96 -28.66 51.65
C CYS A 714 11.34 -28.49 52.31
N ALA A 715 12.37 -28.16 51.51
CA ALA A 715 13.70 -27.83 52.01
C ALA A 715 13.63 -26.56 52.88
N LYS A 716 14.26 -26.63 54.05
CA LYS A 716 14.35 -25.51 54.99
C LYS A 716 15.36 -24.47 54.47
N LEU A 717 14.96 -23.21 54.47
CA LEU A 717 15.89 -22.07 54.46
C LEU A 717 16.33 -21.83 55.91
N ASP A 718 17.63 -21.96 56.15
CA ASP A 718 18.25 -21.64 57.44
C ASP A 718 18.14 -20.13 57.73
N ARG A 719 17.85 -19.83 59.00
CA ARG A 719 17.69 -18.48 59.53
C ARG A 719 18.69 -18.29 60.68
N GLY A 720 19.57 -17.31 60.53
CA GLY A 720 20.52 -16.79 61.53
C GLY A 720 21.79 -16.31 60.80
N THR A 721 22.28 -15.07 60.89
CA THR A 721 22.34 -14.15 62.05
C THR A 721 22.53 -12.67 61.63
N ASN A 722 22.09 -11.80 62.52
CA ASN A 722 22.05 -10.32 62.56
C ASN A 722 23.28 -9.53 62.04
N VAL A 723 23.01 -8.46 61.25
CA VAL A 723 23.76 -7.18 61.25
C VAL A 723 22.75 -6.01 61.01
N SER A 724 23.05 -4.89 61.65
CA SER A 724 22.32 -3.63 61.96
C SER A 724 21.60 -2.87 60.82
N PRO A 725 20.68 -1.94 61.15
CA PRO A 725 19.97 -1.11 60.18
C PRO A 725 20.81 0.12 59.85
N ASP A 726 21.48 0.12 58.70
CA ASP A 726 21.85 1.32 57.95
C ASP A 726 22.56 0.92 56.66
N SER A 727 21.79 0.91 55.55
CA SER A 727 22.23 1.26 54.19
C SER A 727 21.18 0.80 53.18
N LEU A 728 20.56 1.79 52.55
CA LEU A 728 19.86 1.64 51.29
C LEU A 728 20.82 1.02 50.25
N THR A 729 20.64 -0.25 49.90
CA THR A 729 21.17 -0.81 48.66
C THR A 729 20.11 -1.65 47.95
N VAL A 730 19.89 -1.26 46.70
CA VAL A 730 18.98 -1.83 45.72
C VAL A 730 19.23 -3.33 45.55
N ALA A 731 18.25 -4.17 45.91
CA ALA A 731 18.28 -5.59 45.55
C ALA A 731 18.03 -5.72 44.03
N GLN A 732 19.02 -6.26 43.31
CA GLN A 732 18.97 -6.52 41.88
C GLN A 732 17.83 -7.49 41.52
N SER A 733 16.85 -7.02 40.76
CA SER A 733 15.89 -7.83 40.02
C SER A 733 16.60 -8.49 38.84
N GLY A 734 16.85 -9.80 38.92
CA GLY A 734 17.38 -10.57 37.79
C GLY A 734 16.32 -10.80 36.71
N TRP A 735 16.74 -10.74 35.44
CA TRP A 735 15.91 -11.04 34.28
C TRP A 735 15.36 -12.47 34.33
N GLN A 736 14.07 -12.66 34.05
CA GLN A 736 13.45 -13.99 33.94
C GLN A 736 13.00 -14.23 32.49
N CYS A 737 13.57 -15.23 31.82
CA CYS A 737 13.26 -15.50 30.41
C CYS A 737 11.85 -16.08 30.22
N GLY A 738 11.31 -15.90 29.01
CA GLY A 738 10.12 -16.59 28.51
C GLY A 738 8.82 -16.26 29.24
N GLN A 739 8.81 -15.18 30.01
CA GLN A 739 7.62 -14.68 30.69
C GLN A 739 6.97 -13.58 29.86
N LYS A 740 5.73 -13.79 29.45
CA LYS A 740 4.85 -12.74 28.90
C LYS A 740 3.66 -12.53 29.84
N GLU A 741 3.15 -11.30 29.93
CA GLU A 741 1.92 -11.06 30.68
C GLU A 741 0.75 -11.71 29.93
N GLU A 742 -0.03 -12.58 30.59
CA GLU A 742 -1.31 -13.08 30.05
C GLU A 742 -2.40 -12.01 30.14
N ARG A 743 -2.14 -10.81 29.60
CA ARG A 743 -3.24 -9.87 29.31
C ARG A 743 -3.93 -10.36 28.04
N SER A 744 -5.09 -10.98 28.23
CA SER A 744 -6.02 -11.37 27.17
C SER A 744 -6.60 -10.12 26.47
N MET A 745 -5.79 -9.43 25.66
CA MET A 745 -6.33 -8.66 24.54
C MET A 745 -6.68 -9.68 23.45
N LYS A 746 -7.98 -9.94 23.27
CA LYS A 746 -8.50 -10.81 22.21
C LYS A 746 -8.70 -9.95 20.96
N VAL A 747 -7.77 -10.02 19.99
CA VAL A 747 -7.96 -9.52 18.63
C VAL A 747 -9.06 -10.37 17.95
N VAL A 748 -9.99 -9.75 17.23
CA VAL A 748 -11.06 -10.42 16.47
C VAL A 748 -10.55 -10.61 15.03
N GLY A 749 -10.66 -11.81 14.45
CA GLY A 749 -10.21 -12.12 13.07
C GLY A 749 -8.70 -12.30 12.86
N GLY A 750 -7.93 -12.53 13.94
CA GLY A 750 -6.56 -12.03 14.14
C GLY A 750 -5.53 -12.09 12.99
N ASP A 751 -4.85 -10.95 12.78
CA ASP A 751 -3.60 -10.79 12.01
C ASP A 751 -2.82 -9.47 12.33
N PHE A 752 -2.81 -9.04 13.60
CA PHE A 752 -1.92 -7.98 14.14
C PHE A 752 -1.57 -8.31 15.60
N SER A 753 -0.32 -8.10 16.01
CA SER A 753 0.19 -8.36 17.36
C SER A 753 0.81 -7.11 17.99
N THR A 754 1.02 -7.15 19.31
CA THR A 754 1.74 -6.09 20.03
C THR A 754 3.02 -6.65 20.62
N VAL A 755 4.03 -5.80 20.75
CA VAL A 755 5.33 -6.20 21.29
C VAL A 755 5.23 -6.66 22.75
N GLU A 756 4.21 -6.28 23.51
CA GLU A 756 3.99 -6.79 24.87
C GLU A 756 3.55 -8.27 24.89
N ARG A 757 2.95 -8.79 23.81
CA ARG A 757 2.69 -10.24 23.65
C ARG A 757 3.96 -11.00 23.30
N HIS A 758 4.90 -10.34 22.63
CA HIS A 758 6.18 -10.92 22.20
C HIS A 758 7.35 -10.00 22.58
N PRO A 759 7.58 -9.80 23.89
CA PRO A 759 8.51 -8.77 24.40
C PRO A 759 9.99 -9.05 24.10
N TRP A 760 10.28 -10.21 23.51
CA TRP A 760 11.60 -10.60 23.02
C TRP A 760 11.82 -10.24 21.55
N MET A 761 10.82 -9.74 20.84
CA MET A 761 10.96 -9.38 19.43
C MET A 761 11.96 -8.23 19.25
N ALA A 762 12.91 -8.43 18.34
CA ALA A 762 13.89 -7.44 17.96
C ALA A 762 13.75 -7.09 16.46
N ALA A 763 13.86 -5.82 16.12
CA ALA A 763 13.87 -5.35 14.73
C ALA A 763 15.27 -4.84 14.37
N VAL A 764 15.89 -5.44 13.36
CA VAL A 764 17.25 -5.11 12.89
C VAL A 764 17.13 -4.18 11.68
N PHE A 765 17.79 -3.03 11.75
CA PHE A 765 17.84 -2.04 10.69
C PHE A 765 19.28 -1.81 10.24
N SER A 766 19.45 -1.54 8.95
CA SER A 766 20.72 -1.12 8.35
C SER A 766 20.64 0.34 7.93
N ARG A 767 21.71 1.10 8.18
CA ARG A 767 21.81 2.53 7.90
C ARG A 767 22.52 2.74 6.56
N SER A 768 21.78 3.23 5.58
CA SER A 768 22.32 3.77 4.32
C SER A 768 22.61 5.26 4.46
N THR A 769 23.27 5.88 3.48
CA THR A 769 23.62 7.31 3.47
C THR A 769 22.40 8.24 3.48
N ARG A 770 21.19 7.75 3.19
CA ARG A 770 19.95 8.55 3.11
C ARG A 770 18.83 8.11 4.08
N ALA A 771 18.82 6.87 4.62
CA ALA A 771 17.77 6.38 5.54
C ALA A 771 18.17 5.11 6.34
N LYS A 772 17.39 4.76 7.38
CA LYS A 772 17.43 3.45 8.07
C LYS A 772 16.43 2.51 7.39
N THR A 773 16.87 1.34 6.93
CA THR A 773 16.03 0.34 6.25
C THR A 773 15.89 -0.91 7.11
N PHE A 774 14.66 -1.38 7.32
CA PHE A 774 14.40 -2.65 8.02
C PHE A 774 15.06 -3.80 7.25
N THR A 775 15.81 -4.63 7.96
CA THR A 775 16.57 -5.75 7.38
C THR A 775 15.93 -7.08 7.75
N CYS A 776 15.78 -7.35 9.05
CA CYS A 776 15.30 -8.64 9.56
C CYS A 776 14.72 -8.52 10.97
N GLY A 777 13.96 -9.54 11.37
CA GLY A 777 13.58 -9.78 12.74
C GLY A 777 14.71 -10.40 13.58
N GLY A 778 14.46 -10.56 14.87
CA GLY A 778 15.39 -11.13 15.84
C GLY A 778 14.71 -11.42 17.17
N SER A 779 15.45 -12.08 18.06
CA SER A 779 14.99 -12.48 19.39
C SER A 779 15.99 -12.04 20.46
N LEU A 780 15.55 -11.32 21.49
CA LEU A 780 16.38 -10.98 22.64
C LEU A 780 16.56 -12.20 23.56
N ILE A 781 17.75 -12.80 23.55
CA ILE A 781 18.04 -14.04 24.30
C ILE A 781 18.71 -13.77 25.65
N SER A 782 19.32 -12.60 25.79
CA SER A 782 19.84 -12.05 27.04
C SER A 782 19.93 -10.53 26.91
N PRO A 783 20.14 -9.75 27.98
CA PRO A 783 20.06 -8.28 27.91
C PRO A 783 20.96 -7.65 26.85
N CYS A 784 22.11 -8.26 26.53
CA CYS A 784 23.09 -7.74 25.57
C CYS A 784 23.14 -8.50 24.24
N TRP A 785 22.29 -9.51 24.05
CA TRP A 785 22.43 -10.44 22.92
C TRP A 785 21.10 -10.71 22.23
N VAL A 786 21.11 -10.52 20.90
CA VAL A 786 20.00 -10.81 20.00
C VAL A 786 20.38 -11.95 19.06
N LEU A 787 19.51 -12.94 18.91
CA LEU A 787 19.63 -14.05 17.96
C LEU A 787 18.78 -13.75 16.72
N THR A 788 19.33 -13.97 15.53
CA THR A 788 18.67 -13.70 14.24
C THR A 788 19.18 -14.67 13.18
N ALA A 789 18.77 -14.52 11.92
CA ALA A 789 19.22 -15.36 10.80
C ALA A 789 20.55 -14.84 10.21
N ALA A 790 21.36 -15.74 9.67
CA ALA A 790 22.64 -15.41 9.06
C ALA A 790 22.49 -14.79 7.67
N HIS A 791 21.51 -15.25 6.88
CA HIS A 791 21.26 -14.75 5.51
C HIS A 791 20.86 -13.26 5.47
N CYS A 792 20.48 -12.68 6.61
CA CYS A 792 20.23 -11.24 6.78
C CYS A 792 21.49 -10.39 6.56
N PHE A 793 22.68 -11.01 6.57
CA PHE A 793 23.98 -10.35 6.46
C PHE A 793 24.78 -10.96 5.30
N PRO A 794 24.46 -10.60 4.03
CA PRO A 794 25.07 -11.23 2.86
C PRO A 794 26.59 -11.02 2.77
N ASP A 795 27.11 -9.93 3.33
CA ASP A 795 28.56 -9.65 3.39
C ASP A 795 29.27 -10.47 4.50
N GLY A 796 28.55 -11.32 5.23
CA GLY A 796 29.11 -12.20 6.23
C GLY A 796 29.89 -11.44 7.31
N ALA A 797 31.09 -11.94 7.64
CA ALA A 797 32.01 -11.32 8.61
C ALA A 797 32.50 -9.92 8.19
N GLN A 798 32.32 -9.50 6.93
CA GLN A 798 32.68 -8.16 6.44
C GLN A 798 31.57 -7.13 6.63
N THR A 799 30.42 -7.54 7.16
CA THR A 799 29.29 -6.64 7.42
C THR A 799 29.70 -5.54 8.40
N ASN A 800 29.52 -4.27 8.00
CA ASN A 800 29.88 -3.12 8.82
C ASN A 800 28.86 -2.93 9.96
N THR A 801 29.20 -3.38 11.16
CA THR A 801 28.32 -3.34 12.33
C THR A 801 27.94 -1.91 12.76
N ASN A 802 28.74 -0.89 12.42
CA ASN A 802 28.43 0.52 12.73
C ASN A 802 27.21 1.05 11.94
N LYS A 803 26.79 0.35 10.89
CA LYS A 803 25.57 0.66 10.15
C LYS A 803 24.35 -0.08 10.68
N LEU A 804 24.50 -0.99 11.64
CA LEU A 804 23.40 -1.77 12.16
C LEU A 804 22.85 -1.14 13.46
N SER A 805 21.53 -1.03 13.51
CA SER A 805 20.78 -0.65 14.71
C SER A 805 19.72 -1.70 15.02
N VAL A 806 19.53 -2.00 16.30
CA VAL A 806 18.53 -2.94 16.80
C VAL A 806 17.54 -2.20 17.67
N PHE A 807 16.25 -2.37 17.39
CA PHE A 807 15.16 -1.83 18.19
C PHE A 807 14.44 -2.95 18.93
N LEU A 808 14.21 -2.74 20.23
CA LEU A 808 13.37 -3.59 21.07
C LEU A 808 12.11 -2.80 21.45
N GLY A 809 10.97 -3.48 21.65
CA GLY A 809 9.74 -2.80 22.06
C GLY A 809 9.00 -2.05 20.94
N LYS A 810 9.28 -2.39 19.67
CA LYS A 810 8.75 -1.70 18.49
C LYS A 810 7.47 -2.36 17.97
N ASN A 811 6.36 -1.62 17.86
CA ASN A 811 5.10 -2.14 17.28
C ASN A 811 5.02 -1.93 15.76
N ALA A 812 5.53 -0.79 15.27
CA ALA A 812 5.54 -0.47 13.86
C ALA A 812 6.94 -0.07 13.39
N ILE A 813 7.34 -0.51 12.19
CA ILE A 813 8.71 -0.29 11.66
C ILE A 813 9.00 1.18 11.33
N ASN A 814 7.97 1.97 10.99
CA ASN A 814 8.04 3.37 10.57
C ASN A 814 7.68 4.38 11.69
N GLU A 815 7.01 3.96 12.75
CA GLU A 815 6.68 4.81 13.91
C GLU A 815 7.74 4.65 15.00
N THR A 816 7.98 5.67 15.85
CA THR A 816 8.88 5.56 17.00
C THR A 816 8.16 5.93 18.28
N ASP A 817 7.99 4.97 19.19
CA ASP A 817 7.49 5.22 20.54
C ASP A 817 8.65 5.35 21.55
N VAL A 818 9.04 6.59 21.84
CA VAL A 818 10.16 6.92 22.73
C VAL A 818 9.97 6.37 24.17
N GLN A 819 8.74 6.08 24.59
CA GLN A 819 8.47 5.57 25.94
C GLN A 819 8.61 4.05 26.05
N ARG A 820 8.46 3.33 24.94
CA ARG A 820 8.46 1.85 24.91
C ARG A 820 9.66 1.25 24.19
N GLU A 821 10.18 1.95 23.18
CA GLU A 821 11.26 1.47 22.33
C GLU A 821 12.63 1.70 22.97
N GLN A 822 13.52 0.73 22.79
CA GLN A 822 14.92 0.85 23.16
C GLN A 822 15.79 0.62 21.92
N GLU A 823 16.55 1.63 21.53
CA GLU A 823 17.48 1.59 20.39
C GLU A 823 18.90 1.22 20.84
N PHE A 824 19.53 0.30 20.11
CA PHE A 824 20.90 -0.14 20.33
C PHE A 824 21.70 -0.17 19.05
N THR A 825 23.00 0.09 19.14
CA THR A 825 23.96 -0.16 18.07
C THR A 825 24.56 -1.56 18.22
N VAL A 826 25.08 -2.11 17.12
CA VAL A 826 25.72 -3.44 17.13
C VAL A 826 27.23 -3.32 17.29
N SER A 827 27.76 -3.91 18.36
CA SER A 827 29.21 -3.93 18.63
C SER A 827 29.92 -5.11 17.95
N LYS A 828 29.24 -6.26 17.82
CA LYS A 828 29.76 -7.48 17.20
C LYS A 828 28.64 -8.27 16.53
N LEU A 829 28.95 -8.85 15.38
CA LEU A 829 28.13 -9.83 14.66
C LEU A 829 28.89 -11.16 14.62
N PHE A 830 28.23 -12.25 15.00
CA PHE A 830 28.74 -13.62 14.86
C PHE A 830 27.81 -14.42 13.97
N ILE A 831 28.28 -14.82 12.79
CA ILE A 831 27.59 -15.76 11.92
C ILE A 831 28.16 -17.15 12.17
N HIS A 832 27.30 -18.18 12.11
CA HIS A 832 27.76 -19.55 12.27
C HIS A 832 28.80 -19.92 11.20
N GLU A 833 29.90 -20.54 11.61
CA GLU A 833 31.08 -20.77 10.77
C GLU A 833 30.81 -21.68 9.56
N ASN A 834 29.83 -22.57 9.71
CA ASN A 834 29.39 -23.50 8.66
C ASN A 834 28.09 -23.04 7.97
N PHE A 835 27.71 -21.77 8.11
CA PHE A 835 26.63 -21.21 7.29
C PHE A 835 27.13 -21.04 5.86
N ASP A 836 26.40 -21.61 4.92
CA ASP A 836 26.67 -21.52 3.50
C ASP A 836 25.35 -21.18 2.81
N ASN A 837 25.32 -20.08 2.07
CA ASN A 837 24.18 -19.61 1.29
C ASN A 837 24.38 -19.84 -0.22
N THR A 838 25.43 -20.57 -0.61
CA THR A 838 25.64 -20.97 -2.01
C THR A 838 24.64 -22.07 -2.39
N ASP A 839 24.15 -22.02 -3.64
CA ASP A 839 23.17 -22.97 -4.19
C ASP A 839 21.83 -23.10 -3.44
N GLY A 840 21.44 -22.10 -2.63
CA GLY A 840 20.18 -22.12 -1.87
C GLY A 840 20.18 -23.09 -0.70
N ASN A 841 21.35 -23.52 -0.23
CA ASN A 841 21.52 -24.17 1.04
C ASN A 841 21.32 -23.13 2.15
N PHE A 842 20.48 -23.40 3.15
CA PHE A 842 20.29 -22.52 4.30
C PHE A 842 20.65 -23.24 5.60
N ASN A 843 21.50 -24.27 5.51
CA ASN A 843 21.95 -24.99 6.69
C ASN A 843 22.82 -24.08 7.57
N ASN A 844 22.60 -24.13 8.88
CA ASN A 844 23.26 -23.24 9.84
C ASN A 844 22.92 -21.74 9.69
N ASP A 845 21.73 -21.42 9.20
CA ASP A 845 21.23 -20.04 9.07
C ASP A 845 20.88 -19.40 10.44
N ILE A 846 21.92 -19.07 11.21
CA ILE A 846 21.80 -18.50 12.55
C ILE A 846 22.96 -17.53 12.83
N ALA A 847 22.64 -16.39 13.45
CA ALA A 847 23.59 -15.35 13.79
C ALA A 847 23.28 -14.68 15.16
N LEU A 848 24.31 -14.12 15.79
CA LEU A 848 24.25 -13.40 17.06
C LEU A 848 24.72 -11.96 16.91
N LEU A 849 23.94 -11.03 17.45
CA LEU A 849 24.27 -9.62 17.55
C LEU A 849 24.53 -9.25 19.00
N LYS A 850 25.70 -8.64 19.28
CA LYS A 850 25.99 -8.03 20.57
C LYS A 850 25.59 -6.56 20.55
N ILE A 851 24.49 -6.25 21.23
CA ILE A 851 23.92 -4.90 21.26
C ILE A 851 24.51 -4.05 22.39
N HIS A 852 24.63 -2.74 22.17
CA HIS A 852 24.99 -1.78 23.21
C HIS A 852 24.24 -0.46 23.02
N GLY A 853 23.79 0.14 24.11
CA GLY A 853 23.06 1.41 24.10
C GLY A 853 24.00 2.61 24.09
N PRO A 854 23.46 3.84 23.99
CA PRO A 854 24.24 5.08 23.98
C PRO A 854 25.16 5.23 25.20
N ASP A 855 24.70 4.80 26.37
CA ASP A 855 25.46 4.86 27.63
C ASP A 855 26.35 3.63 27.86
N GLY A 856 26.56 2.78 26.84
CA GLY A 856 27.27 1.51 26.96
C GLY A 856 26.51 0.41 27.73
N ARG A 857 25.24 0.67 28.09
CA ARG A 857 24.36 -0.28 28.81
C ARG A 857 23.62 -1.20 27.83
N CYS A 858 23.27 -2.39 28.29
CA CYS A 858 22.45 -3.34 27.54
C CYS A 858 20.95 -3.03 27.70
N ALA A 859 20.08 -3.89 27.15
CA ALA A 859 18.64 -3.75 27.29
C ALA A 859 18.22 -3.64 28.76
N LYS A 860 17.15 -2.89 29.01
CA LYS A 860 16.49 -2.76 30.32
C LYS A 860 15.13 -3.46 30.26
N GLU A 861 14.80 -4.24 31.28
CA GLU A 861 13.55 -5.00 31.30
C GLU A 861 12.35 -4.04 31.42
N SER A 862 11.31 -4.29 30.61
CA SER A 862 10.03 -3.58 30.63
C SER A 862 8.89 -4.53 30.27
N SER A 863 7.65 -4.03 30.22
CA SER A 863 6.51 -4.82 29.71
C SER A 863 6.63 -5.17 28.21
N SER A 864 7.38 -4.36 27.45
CA SER A 864 7.63 -4.50 26.01
C SER A 864 8.99 -5.12 25.68
N VAL A 865 9.89 -5.28 26.66
CA VAL A 865 11.26 -5.76 26.47
C VAL A 865 11.60 -6.81 27.54
N LYS A 866 11.66 -8.08 27.14
CA LYS A 866 12.01 -9.24 27.97
C LYS A 866 12.84 -10.24 27.17
N THR A 867 13.52 -11.14 27.86
CA THR A 867 14.32 -12.19 27.22
C THR A 867 13.48 -13.43 26.94
N ILE A 868 13.75 -14.14 25.84
CA ILE A 868 13.16 -15.44 25.54
C ILE A 868 14.06 -16.58 26.05
N CYS A 869 13.47 -17.68 26.51
CA CYS A 869 14.26 -18.84 26.94
C CYS A 869 14.82 -19.60 25.74
N ILE A 870 16.05 -20.10 25.85
CA ILE A 870 16.65 -21.00 24.86
C ILE A 870 16.41 -22.44 25.30
N PRO A 871 15.98 -23.34 24.41
CA PRO A 871 15.82 -24.76 24.72
C PRO A 871 17.17 -25.42 25.02
N GLU A 872 17.15 -26.43 25.89
CA GLU A 872 18.33 -27.24 26.19
C GLU A 872 18.84 -27.96 24.93
N ALA A 873 20.13 -28.34 24.95
CA ALA A 873 20.74 -29.03 23.83
C ALA A 873 19.94 -30.28 23.43
N HIS A 874 19.59 -30.38 22.14
CA HIS A 874 18.80 -31.47 21.56
C HIS A 874 17.38 -31.65 22.12
N GLN A 875 16.85 -30.68 22.87
CA GLN A 875 15.45 -30.68 23.26
C GLN A 875 14.55 -30.60 22.00
N SER A 876 13.62 -31.54 21.89
CA SER A 876 12.65 -31.63 20.79
C SER A 876 11.23 -31.70 21.31
N LEU A 877 10.29 -31.11 20.57
CA LEU A 877 8.86 -31.20 20.82
C LEU A 877 8.23 -32.19 19.85
N SER A 878 7.08 -32.77 20.23
CA SER A 878 6.33 -33.67 19.36
C SER A 878 5.75 -32.90 18.15
N ALA A 879 5.66 -33.59 17.00
CA ALA A 879 4.91 -33.06 15.87
C ALA A 879 3.45 -32.75 16.27
N GLY A 880 2.89 -31.69 15.69
CA GLY A 880 1.58 -31.13 16.06
C GLY A 880 1.59 -30.17 17.25
N THR A 881 2.75 -29.94 17.89
CA THR A 881 2.83 -28.93 18.97
C THR A 881 2.58 -27.54 18.38
N SER A 882 1.66 -26.79 19.01
CA SER A 882 1.31 -25.43 18.61
C SER A 882 2.35 -24.43 19.13
N CYS A 883 2.87 -23.62 18.22
CA CYS A 883 3.87 -22.58 18.44
C CYS A 883 3.37 -21.26 17.82
N GLU A 884 4.02 -20.16 18.17
CA GLU A 884 3.72 -18.82 17.69
C GLU A 884 4.93 -18.31 16.90
N VAL A 885 4.71 -17.79 15.70
CA VAL A 885 5.72 -17.09 14.89
C VAL A 885 5.36 -15.61 14.82
N THR A 886 6.36 -14.73 14.90
CA THR A 886 6.15 -13.28 14.81
C THR A 886 7.18 -12.57 13.96
N GLY A 887 6.76 -11.51 13.29
CA GLY A 887 7.65 -10.68 12.49
C GLY A 887 6.95 -9.50 11.81
N TYR A 888 7.71 -8.82 10.94
CA TYR A 888 7.27 -7.67 10.14
C TYR A 888 7.31 -8.00 8.64
N GLY A 889 7.22 -9.29 8.28
CA GLY A 889 7.28 -9.77 6.92
C GLY A 889 6.10 -9.31 6.05
N ARG A 890 6.21 -9.60 4.75
CA ARG A 890 5.15 -9.30 3.77
C ARG A 890 3.87 -10.07 4.12
N GLU A 891 2.74 -9.42 3.97
CA GLU A 891 1.44 -10.02 4.28
C GLU A 891 0.96 -11.00 3.20
N GLN A 892 1.40 -10.80 1.96
CA GLN A 892 1.01 -11.63 0.81
C GLN A 892 2.21 -11.91 -0.10
N GLU A 893 2.17 -13.08 -0.74
CA GLU A 893 3.15 -13.44 -1.75
C GLU A 893 3.09 -12.46 -2.93
N GLY A 894 4.19 -11.75 -3.20
CA GLY A 894 4.27 -10.76 -4.29
C GLY A 894 4.07 -9.30 -3.87
N SER A 895 3.67 -9.02 -2.63
CA SER A 895 3.61 -7.65 -2.10
C SER A 895 4.99 -6.98 -2.14
N TRP A 896 5.06 -5.70 -2.51
CA TRP A 896 6.32 -4.94 -2.56
C TRP A 896 6.75 -4.40 -1.18
N TYR A 897 5.82 -4.34 -0.21
CA TYR A 897 5.99 -3.69 1.08
C TYR A 897 5.98 -4.71 2.24
N TYR A 898 6.86 -4.49 3.23
CA TYR A 898 6.83 -5.19 4.51
C TYR A 898 5.60 -4.77 5.33
N SER A 899 5.10 -5.65 6.21
CA SER A 899 4.05 -5.26 7.16
C SER A 899 4.56 -4.09 8.01
N GLN A 900 3.79 -3.00 8.04
CA GLN A 900 4.15 -1.84 8.85
C GLN A 900 4.10 -2.18 10.35
N TYR A 901 3.19 -3.09 10.73
CA TYR A 901 2.92 -3.49 12.12
C TYR A 901 3.42 -4.91 12.40
N LEU A 902 3.77 -5.19 13.67
CA LEU A 902 4.13 -6.54 14.13
C LEU A 902 2.94 -7.49 13.96
N LYS A 903 3.17 -8.67 13.40
CA LYS A 903 2.14 -9.72 13.26
C LYS A 903 2.51 -10.99 14.02
N GLU A 904 1.49 -11.80 14.33
CA GLU A 904 1.64 -13.11 14.94
C GLU A 904 0.80 -14.16 14.21
N ALA A 905 1.35 -15.37 14.03
CA ALA A 905 0.60 -16.51 13.53
C ALA A 905 0.82 -17.73 14.43
N LYS A 906 -0.21 -18.57 14.56
CA LYS A 906 -0.13 -19.85 15.29
C LYS A 906 0.12 -20.99 14.32
N VAL A 907 1.28 -21.62 14.43
CA VAL A 907 1.71 -22.70 13.54
C VAL A 907 1.90 -23.99 14.33
N ASN A 908 1.77 -25.14 13.67
CA ASN A 908 2.06 -26.43 14.28
C ASN A 908 3.38 -26.97 13.75
N LEU A 909 4.19 -27.58 14.62
CA LEU A 909 5.41 -28.24 14.22
C LEU A 909 5.11 -29.47 13.36
N LEU A 910 5.80 -29.62 12.23
CA LEU A 910 5.76 -30.83 11.42
C LEU A 910 6.86 -31.81 11.87
N SER A 911 6.64 -33.10 11.64
CA SER A 911 7.73 -34.08 11.82
C SER A 911 8.81 -33.87 10.76
N HIS A 912 10.06 -34.16 11.12
CA HIS A 912 11.18 -34.07 10.18
C HIS A 912 10.96 -34.97 8.95
N ASP A 913 10.43 -36.17 9.16
CA ASP A 913 10.13 -37.12 8.08
C ASP A 913 9.05 -36.60 7.11
N ALA A 914 8.04 -35.88 7.62
CA ALA A 914 7.04 -35.25 6.76
C ALA A 914 7.68 -34.13 5.94
N CYS A 915 8.42 -33.23 6.59
CA CYS A 915 9.00 -32.08 5.90
C CYS A 915 10.09 -32.46 4.89
N SER A 916 10.87 -33.52 5.17
CA SER A 916 11.89 -34.08 4.27
C SER A 916 11.32 -35.05 3.22
N SER A 917 10.01 -35.28 3.20
CA SER A 917 9.39 -36.10 2.17
C SER A 917 9.35 -35.36 0.83
N LYS A 918 9.29 -36.12 -0.27
CA LYS A 918 9.26 -35.56 -1.64
C LYS A 918 8.06 -34.66 -1.92
N GLU A 919 6.97 -34.82 -1.17
CA GLU A 919 5.77 -34.00 -1.30
C GLU A 919 5.99 -32.57 -0.80
N TYR A 920 6.84 -32.42 0.22
CA TYR A 920 7.27 -31.14 0.79
C TYR A 920 8.59 -30.71 0.12
N TYR A 921 9.70 -30.70 0.87
CA TYR A 921 10.98 -30.15 0.40
C TYR A 921 12.04 -31.21 0.06
N GLY A 922 11.74 -32.50 0.28
CA GLY A 922 12.67 -33.58 -0.04
C GLY A 922 14.03 -33.43 0.65
N ASN A 923 15.10 -33.56 -0.13
CA ASN A 923 16.48 -33.54 0.36
C ASN A 923 16.99 -32.14 0.77
N MET A 924 16.19 -31.09 0.63
CA MET A 924 16.59 -29.72 1.02
C MET A 924 16.53 -29.50 2.55
N ILE A 925 15.82 -30.35 3.28
CA ILE A 925 15.69 -30.26 4.74
C ILE A 925 16.81 -31.02 5.42
N THR A 926 17.59 -30.31 6.23
CA THR A 926 18.68 -30.89 7.02
C THR A 926 18.27 -31.17 8.47
N ASN A 927 19.08 -31.90 9.22
CA ASN A 927 18.86 -32.18 10.65
C ASN A 927 18.89 -30.92 11.55
N ASN A 928 19.40 -29.82 11.01
CA ASN A 928 19.50 -28.52 11.64
C ASN A 928 18.32 -27.59 11.34
N MET A 929 17.33 -28.09 10.61
CA MET A 929 16.12 -27.38 10.25
C MET A 929 14.90 -28.05 10.88
N LEU A 930 13.87 -27.26 11.13
CA LEU A 930 12.53 -27.73 11.48
C LEU A 930 11.50 -26.98 10.64
N CYS A 931 10.31 -27.55 10.51
CA CYS A 931 9.25 -26.95 9.71
C CYS A 931 8.00 -26.76 10.56
N ALA A 932 7.31 -25.65 10.33
CA ALA A 932 6.04 -25.36 10.96
C ALA A 932 5.09 -24.70 9.95
N GLY A 933 3.81 -24.95 10.08
CA GLY A 933 2.78 -24.33 9.25
C GLY A 933 1.40 -24.47 9.90
N THR A 934 0.43 -23.68 9.45
CA THR A 934 -0.95 -23.90 9.90
C THR A 934 -1.51 -25.19 9.31
N PRO A 935 -2.41 -25.90 10.02
CA PRO A 935 -3.00 -27.15 9.52
C PRO A 935 -3.77 -27.02 8.20
N ASP A 936 -4.28 -25.83 7.92
CA ASP A 936 -5.09 -25.43 6.76
C ASP A 936 -4.29 -24.67 5.70
N TRP A 937 -3.01 -24.39 5.92
CA TRP A 937 -2.14 -23.59 5.05
C TRP A 937 -2.61 -22.14 4.85
N SER A 938 -3.42 -21.58 5.76
CA SER A 938 -3.87 -20.20 5.70
C SER A 938 -2.83 -19.16 6.15
N ALA A 939 -1.82 -19.54 6.95
CA ALA A 939 -0.78 -18.62 7.40
C ALA A 939 0.60 -19.28 7.54
N ASP A 940 1.65 -18.49 7.29
CA ASP A 940 3.06 -18.90 7.37
C ASP A 940 3.97 -17.67 7.55
N SER A 941 5.23 -17.87 7.90
CA SER A 941 6.25 -16.82 7.79
C SER A 941 6.53 -16.48 6.32
N CYS A 942 6.70 -15.19 6.02
CA CYS A 942 6.92 -14.69 4.66
C CYS A 942 8.24 -13.90 4.55
N LYS A 943 8.57 -13.41 3.34
CA LYS A 943 9.77 -12.57 3.11
C LYS A 943 9.72 -11.33 4.02
N GLY A 944 10.75 -11.14 4.85
CA GLY A 944 10.84 -10.08 5.85
C GLY A 944 10.58 -10.53 7.30
N ASP A 945 10.05 -11.73 7.51
CA ASP A 945 10.02 -12.37 8.85
C ASP A 945 11.35 -13.03 9.20
N SER A 946 12.29 -13.09 8.25
CA SER A 946 13.64 -13.63 8.41
C SER A 946 14.30 -13.19 9.71
N GLY A 947 14.83 -14.15 10.46
CA GLY A 947 15.44 -13.92 11.77
C GLY A 947 14.45 -13.80 12.93
N GLY A 948 13.14 -13.71 12.67
CA GLY A 948 12.08 -13.66 13.67
C GLY A 948 11.94 -14.96 14.50
N PRO A 949 11.33 -14.89 15.69
CA PRO A 949 11.19 -16.02 16.59
C PRO A 949 10.07 -16.99 16.18
N LEU A 950 10.36 -18.28 16.27
CA LEU A 950 9.35 -19.33 16.45
C LEU A 950 9.38 -19.80 17.91
N VAL A 951 8.38 -19.38 18.68
CA VAL A 951 8.29 -19.65 20.13
C VAL A 951 7.23 -20.69 20.45
N CYS A 952 7.60 -21.66 21.27
CA CYS A 952 6.69 -22.71 21.72
C CYS A 952 6.59 -22.67 23.25
N ARG A 953 5.39 -22.92 23.77
CA ARG A 953 5.15 -22.95 25.21
C ARG A 953 5.56 -24.30 25.78
N VAL A 954 6.47 -24.30 26.75
CA VAL A 954 6.88 -25.49 27.50
C VAL A 954 6.63 -25.23 28.97
N ARG A 955 5.64 -25.93 29.55
CA ARG A 955 5.08 -25.62 30.88
C ARG A 955 4.54 -24.18 30.91
N ASP A 956 5.04 -23.34 31.81
CA ASP A 956 4.59 -21.95 32.01
C ASP A 956 5.59 -20.92 31.45
N ARG A 957 6.47 -21.32 30.53
CA ARG A 957 7.44 -20.42 29.88
C ARG A 957 7.46 -20.61 28.37
N MET A 958 7.81 -19.53 27.66
CA MET A 958 8.02 -19.51 26.22
C MET A 958 9.49 -19.81 25.91
N PHE A 959 9.72 -20.67 24.92
CA PHE A 959 11.06 -21.07 24.47
C PHE A 959 11.21 -20.85 22.97
N LEU A 960 12.37 -20.36 22.55
CA LEU A 960 12.72 -20.13 21.15
C LEU A 960 13.20 -21.43 20.49
N PHE A 961 12.30 -22.14 19.81
CA PHE A 961 12.64 -23.41 19.16
C PHE A 961 13.17 -23.23 17.73
N GLY A 962 12.78 -22.15 17.06
CA GLY A 962 13.19 -21.85 15.68
C GLY A 962 13.51 -20.38 15.46
N VAL A 963 14.39 -20.13 14.48
CA VAL A 963 14.62 -18.81 13.87
C VAL A 963 14.14 -18.90 12.42
N VAL A 964 13.29 -17.98 11.98
CA VAL A 964 12.76 -17.96 10.60
C VAL A 964 13.92 -17.89 9.60
N SER A 965 14.00 -18.85 8.69
CA SER A 965 15.13 -19.03 7.77
C SER A 965 14.71 -18.89 6.30
N TRP A 966 13.89 -19.81 5.78
CA TRP A 966 13.44 -19.77 4.39
C TRP A 966 12.11 -20.50 4.18
N GLY A 967 11.53 -20.37 2.98
CA GLY A 967 10.30 -21.06 2.56
C GLY A 967 10.03 -20.82 1.07
N GLU A 968 9.21 -21.66 0.45
CA GLU A 968 8.79 -21.48 -0.95
C GLU A 968 7.40 -20.83 -1.02
N GLY A 969 7.37 -19.54 -1.32
CA GLY A 969 6.15 -18.72 -1.26
C GLY A 969 5.77 -18.36 0.17
N CYS A 970 4.55 -17.88 0.38
CA CYS A 970 4.01 -17.57 1.71
C CYS A 970 2.68 -18.30 1.87
N ALA A 971 2.59 -19.19 2.86
CA ALA A 971 1.40 -20.00 3.13
C ALA A 971 0.96 -20.91 1.96
N ARG A 972 1.89 -21.37 1.13
CA ARG A 972 1.56 -22.32 0.06
C ARG A 972 1.28 -23.71 0.62
N SER A 973 0.25 -24.37 0.11
CA SER A 973 -0.05 -25.76 0.52
C SER A 973 1.14 -26.68 0.28
N PHE A 974 1.47 -27.51 1.27
CA PHE A 974 2.62 -28.43 1.26
C PHE A 974 3.99 -27.74 1.17
N ARG A 975 4.07 -26.45 1.51
CA ARG A 975 5.31 -25.67 1.57
C ARG A 975 5.37 -24.86 2.88
N PRO A 976 5.58 -25.52 4.02
CA PRO A 976 5.65 -24.86 5.33
C PRO A 976 6.90 -23.98 5.45
N GLY A 977 6.87 -23.01 6.36
CA GLY A 977 8.06 -22.26 6.76
C GLY A 977 9.14 -23.17 7.33
N VAL A 978 10.39 -22.89 6.98
CA VAL A 978 11.58 -23.60 7.44
C VAL A 978 12.37 -22.71 8.39
N TYR A 979 12.74 -23.27 9.54
CA TYR A 979 13.37 -22.55 10.64
C TYR A 979 14.68 -23.23 11.03
N ALA A 980 15.70 -22.45 11.39
CA ALA A 980 16.91 -22.98 12.00
C ALA A 980 16.57 -23.53 13.40
N LYS A 981 16.87 -24.81 13.65
CA LYS A 981 16.52 -25.51 14.90
C LYS A 981 17.44 -25.09 16.05
N VAL A 982 16.98 -24.17 16.88
CA VAL A 982 17.79 -23.50 17.92
C VAL A 982 18.42 -24.47 18.93
N SER A 983 17.75 -25.56 19.28
CA SER A 983 18.28 -26.55 20.23
C SER A 983 19.55 -27.27 19.74
N ASN A 984 19.83 -27.27 18.43
CA ASN A 984 21.08 -27.79 17.89
C ASN A 984 22.25 -26.79 18.05
N TYR A 985 21.97 -25.51 18.28
CA TYR A 985 22.98 -24.45 18.41
C TYR A 985 23.22 -24.00 19.86
N HIS A 986 22.64 -24.69 20.84
CA HIS A 986 22.78 -24.35 22.27
C HIS A 986 24.23 -24.14 22.71
N HIS A 987 25.13 -25.07 22.36
CA HIS A 987 26.56 -24.96 22.68
C HIS A 987 27.25 -23.81 21.96
N TRP A 988 26.92 -23.59 20.69
CA TRP A 988 27.47 -22.48 19.90
C TRP A 988 27.06 -21.13 20.48
N ILE A 989 25.79 -20.98 20.87
CA ILE A 989 25.27 -19.77 21.52
C ILE A 989 26.03 -19.50 22.83
N LEU A 990 26.20 -20.49 23.70
CA LEU A 990 26.98 -20.34 24.95
C LEU A 990 28.44 -19.94 24.66
N GLN A 991 29.09 -20.60 23.70
CA GLN A 991 30.48 -20.35 23.35
C GLN A 991 30.69 -18.92 22.84
N LYS A 992 29.81 -18.42 21.96
CA LYS A 992 29.93 -17.07 21.38
C LYS A 992 29.53 -15.96 22.34
N THR A 993 28.53 -16.21 23.17
CA THR A 993 28.03 -15.20 24.13
C THR A 993 28.85 -15.13 25.41
N GLY A 994 29.53 -16.21 25.80
CA GLY A 994 30.24 -16.34 27.07
C GLY A 994 29.32 -16.44 28.29
N LEU A 995 28.03 -16.73 28.09
CA LEU A 995 27.07 -16.94 29.17
C LEU A 995 27.34 -18.26 29.89
N SER A 996 27.19 -18.30 31.22
CA SER A 996 27.39 -19.53 32.02
C SER A 996 26.20 -20.50 31.95
N SER A 997 25.01 -19.99 31.65
CA SER A 997 23.79 -20.77 31.37
C SER A 997 22.78 -19.94 30.60
N LEU A 998 22.01 -20.56 29.70
CA LEU A 998 20.88 -19.95 29.00
C LEU A 998 19.58 -20.32 29.74
N ARG A 999 19.31 -19.68 30.88
CA ARG A 999 18.19 -20.03 31.78
C ARG A 999 17.01 -19.08 31.74
#